data_AF-A0A366SBS5-F1
#
_entry.id   AF-A0A366SBS5-F1
#
_cell.length_a   1.000
_cell.length_b   1.000
_cell.length_c   1.000
_cell.angle_alpha   90.00
_cell.angle_beta   90.00
_cell.angle_gamma   90.00
#
_symmetry.space_group_name_H-M   'P 1'
#
loop_
_entity.id
_entity.type
_entity.pdbx_description
1 polymer ?
#
loop_
_entity_poly.entity_id
_entity_poly.type
_entity_poly.pdbx_seq_one_letter_code
_entity_poly.pdbx_strand_id
1 'polypeptide(L)'
;MRLSLQPLLLLALSSLGAAVFQDEVGQIDFHHALVGVPQVETTFFHRPRKQDKASLLYTLSDVGIVGAVNPSNGAVVWRQQIADDITNGGGFLRAAEGEHWVAAAYGSRVQAWDALTGRNVWHNEFKGEVKDLEILEITESSRKDVLVLYDEDGTTVLRRIHGTLGQVVWEFREVAHNIPLQVSTDISKIYVVSLHGSPASYSLKVTALDTLTGGRLDDFAIGTKGDVHGPKDVMFVGGNSAAPILAWADSSLSKLKVNVLGSKTTQDLKLPSDAVSVVIHAPHLTQSQPHFLVHTRTKTGNKAEVYHTDLKTSQVSKAYELPHLSGPGAFSTSSDGANVYFARVTDDETLVVSSESHAVLARWAFKPAGDIEAVHAVAEVIKKPGTEGFAIRAAAVTKSDDWVLVRNGEVDWKRPEGLSAAVAAVWADVPGTENLAKVLEEEAHTNPLSAYIHRVTRHIDDLRYLPDYLFSLPERFISSVSGGETVSKKEGLHRDTFGFNKLIVLATRRGRMYGLSTEHKGQVVWSKSVLPQSPGETLEVKGMYAKDEGVVTLRGAKGEYVAIKSDTGDVVEVMPAGSLPRVASTVVVDSPAGKWLLPVGHNGEVGPVPAGFTPAETIVVRGEGETLKGLKFVEANNKVTEEEVWQLQLFRGQKIVEIAKRDSHDPIASIGRVLADRRVSYKYLNPNTIVVAAMDEASSSLSVQLVDTISGQVLAAQSYAGVDSTKPISCTMAENWYACTFFGRYTLEDGSKRSIQGYQIVINDLYESSSPNDRGPLGDAETFSPLKPVDSPDGPGLPWVESQAYVVSQPLDHLSVTQTRQGIANRYVLAYLPEAHSIAGLGRQILDARRPVGRDSTPAEKEAEGLVQYSPSIEIDPRSVISHQRNVLGVKNILATPVIVESTTWIVAYGVDVFGTRLAPSGMFDILGDGFNKPTLILTVVSLLGGVLFLSPMVRRKQINRGWES
;
A
#
# COMPACT_ATOMS: atom_id res chain seq x y z
N MET A 1 -5.26 -63.57 29.27
CA MET A 1 -5.77 -62.19 29.19
C MET A 1 -5.07 -61.49 28.03
N ARG A 2 -5.80 -61.24 26.94
CA ARG A 2 -5.30 -60.54 25.75
C ARG A 2 -5.60 -59.04 25.93
N LEU A 3 -4.56 -58.21 26.09
CA LEU A 3 -4.71 -56.76 26.00
C LEU A 3 -4.63 -56.37 24.51
N SER A 4 -5.69 -55.72 24.05
CA SER A 4 -5.91 -55.29 22.67
C SER A 4 -5.04 -54.10 22.32
N LEU A 5 -4.25 -54.24 21.25
CA LEU A 5 -3.44 -53.18 20.61
C LEU A 5 -4.27 -52.25 19.69
N GLN A 6 -5.60 -52.40 19.67
CA GLN A 6 -6.50 -51.66 18.77
C GLN A 6 -6.77 -50.18 19.13
N PRO A 7 -6.71 -49.69 20.39
CA PRO A 7 -7.00 -48.29 20.66
C PRO A 7 -5.82 -47.35 20.33
N LEU A 8 -4.60 -47.87 20.18
CA LEU A 8 -3.43 -47.05 19.80
C LEU A 8 -3.37 -46.75 18.30
N LEU A 9 -3.94 -47.61 17.44
CA LEU A 9 -3.95 -47.42 15.99
C LEU A 9 -4.99 -46.37 15.52
N LEU A 10 -6.05 -46.16 16.31
CA LEU A 10 -7.10 -45.17 16.02
C LEU A 10 -6.65 -43.72 16.31
N LEU A 11 -5.68 -43.52 17.20
CA LEU A 11 -5.03 -42.22 17.44
C LEU A 11 -4.01 -41.83 16.35
N ALA A 12 -3.59 -42.77 15.51
CA ALA A 12 -2.67 -42.52 14.39
C ALA A 12 -3.41 -42.16 13.07
N LEU A 13 -4.74 -42.21 13.05
CA LEU A 13 -5.58 -42.00 11.86
C LEU A 13 -6.36 -40.67 11.86
N SER A 14 -6.14 -39.79 12.84
CA SER A 14 -6.67 -38.43 12.78
C SER A 14 -5.80 -37.58 11.85
N SER A 15 -6.12 -37.59 10.55
CA SER A 15 -5.64 -36.60 9.61
C SER A 15 -6.14 -35.22 10.04
N LEU A 16 -5.24 -34.38 10.56
CA LEU A 16 -5.48 -32.95 10.74
C LEU A 16 -5.60 -32.34 9.34
N GLY A 17 -6.75 -31.72 9.07
CA GLY A 17 -7.01 -31.06 7.79
C GLY A 17 -6.01 -29.95 7.52
N ALA A 18 -5.65 -29.79 6.24
CA ALA A 18 -4.83 -28.70 5.75
C ALA A 18 -5.56 -27.36 5.96
N ALA A 19 -5.18 -26.67 7.02
CA ALA A 19 -5.36 -25.24 7.19
C ALA A 19 -3.96 -24.65 7.40
N VAL A 20 -3.79 -23.35 7.12
CA VAL A 20 -2.63 -22.62 7.63
C VAL A 20 -2.62 -22.80 9.14
N PHE A 21 -1.52 -23.33 9.66
CA PHE A 21 -1.29 -23.52 11.08
C PHE A 21 -1.43 -22.15 11.77
N GLN A 22 -2.30 -22.02 12.79
CA GLN A 22 -2.52 -20.74 13.52
C GLN A 22 -1.19 -20.18 14.08
N ASP A 23 -0.22 -21.07 14.30
CA ASP A 23 1.15 -20.84 14.72
C ASP A 23 2.06 -20.20 13.65
N GLU A 24 1.72 -20.23 12.36
CA GLU A 24 2.52 -19.62 11.28
C GLU A 24 2.16 -18.13 11.02
N VAL A 25 1.01 -17.66 11.52
CA VAL A 25 0.58 -16.26 11.39
C VAL A 25 1.55 -15.35 12.15
N GLY A 26 2.12 -14.38 11.45
CA GLY A 26 3.14 -13.48 11.98
C GLY A 26 4.56 -14.06 11.95
N GLN A 27 4.75 -15.28 11.45
CA GLN A 27 6.08 -15.84 11.16
C GLN A 27 6.45 -15.68 9.69
N ILE A 28 5.51 -16.02 8.80
CA ILE A 28 5.75 -16.07 7.34
C ILE A 28 5.25 -14.83 6.60
N ASP A 29 4.55 -13.95 7.31
CA ASP A 29 3.85 -12.82 6.75
C ASP A 29 4.03 -11.55 7.61
N PHE A 30 3.74 -10.40 7.02
CA PHE A 30 3.77 -9.11 7.70
C PHE A 30 2.72 -8.17 7.11
N HIS A 31 2.32 -7.18 7.90
CA HIS A 31 1.34 -6.18 7.49
C HIS A 31 1.63 -4.84 8.13
N HIS A 32 1.92 -3.86 7.29
CA HIS A 32 1.88 -2.46 7.66
C HIS A 32 0.45 -1.97 7.51
N ALA A 33 -0.32 -2.03 8.60
CA ALA A 33 -1.65 -1.46 8.70
C ALA A 33 -1.53 0.06 8.91
N LEU A 34 -1.49 0.82 7.82
CA LEU A 34 -1.23 2.26 7.82
C LEU A 34 -2.52 3.07 7.88
N VAL A 35 -2.47 4.23 8.53
CA VAL A 35 -3.53 5.25 8.39
C VAL A 35 -3.11 6.32 7.39
N GLY A 36 -1.81 6.45 7.12
CA GLY A 36 -1.20 7.49 6.30
C GLY A 36 -0.77 8.70 7.12
N VAL A 37 -0.16 9.69 6.45
CA VAL A 37 0.56 10.75 7.15
C VAL A 37 -0.44 11.67 7.86
N PRO A 38 -0.42 11.72 9.21
CA PRO A 38 -1.38 12.51 9.97
C PRO A 38 -1.28 14.00 9.63
N GLN A 39 -2.43 14.67 9.48
CA GLN A 39 -2.48 16.11 9.24
C GLN A 39 -2.68 16.86 10.57
N VAL A 40 -2.04 18.02 10.72
CA VAL A 40 -2.07 18.79 11.98
C VAL A 40 -3.49 19.24 12.36
N GLU A 41 -4.29 19.65 11.38
CA GLU A 41 -5.65 20.19 11.56
C GLU A 41 -6.71 19.13 11.94
N THR A 42 -6.36 17.84 11.80
CA THR A 42 -7.30 16.72 11.91
C THR A 42 -6.76 15.61 12.82
N THR A 43 -5.70 15.87 13.57
CA THR A 43 -5.12 14.91 14.51
C THR A 43 -5.31 15.42 15.93
N PHE A 44 -5.80 14.57 16.83
CA PHE A 44 -6.02 14.96 18.23
C PHE A 44 -6.17 13.74 19.15
N PHE A 45 -5.99 13.96 20.45
CA PHE A 45 -6.38 13.00 21.47
C PHE A 45 -7.85 13.23 21.84
N HIS A 46 -8.64 12.17 21.91
CA HIS A 46 -10.05 12.24 22.31
C HIS A 46 -10.42 11.02 23.17
N ARG A 47 -11.35 11.21 24.11
CA ARG A 47 -11.83 10.11 24.97
C ARG A 47 -12.98 9.40 24.26
N PRO A 48 -12.86 8.09 23.96
CA PRO A 48 -13.90 7.38 23.20
C PRO A 48 -15.23 7.27 23.95
N ARG A 49 -15.21 7.36 25.29
CA ARG A 49 -16.40 7.41 26.13
C ARG A 49 -16.23 8.46 27.22
N LYS A 50 -17.34 9.04 27.65
CA LYS A 50 -17.38 10.06 28.70
C LYS A 50 -16.77 9.60 30.03
N GLN A 51 -16.96 8.33 30.40
CA GLN A 51 -16.40 7.75 31.63
C GLN A 51 -14.93 7.30 31.50
N ASP A 52 -14.40 7.20 30.28
CA ASP A 52 -13.05 6.67 30.07
C ASP A 52 -12.01 7.74 30.45
N LYS A 53 -10.98 7.31 31.17
CA LYS A 53 -9.84 8.19 31.52
C LYS A 53 -8.78 8.22 30.42
N ALA A 54 -8.75 7.19 29.58
CA ALA A 54 -7.76 7.05 28.52
C ALA A 54 -8.32 7.61 27.21
N SER A 55 -7.56 8.50 26.58
CA SER A 55 -7.78 8.95 25.21
C SER A 55 -7.21 7.96 24.20
N LEU A 56 -7.85 7.91 23.03
CA LEU A 56 -7.28 7.37 21.80
C LEU A 56 -6.74 8.53 20.95
N LEU A 57 -5.84 8.19 20.03
CA LEU A 57 -5.26 9.15 19.09
C LEU A 57 -5.96 9.02 17.75
N TYR A 58 -6.65 10.08 17.33
CA TYR A 58 -7.43 10.10 16.10
C TYR A 58 -6.71 10.91 15.03
N THR A 59 -6.88 10.52 13.78
CA THR A 59 -6.41 11.31 12.65
C THR A 59 -7.30 11.12 11.43
N LEU A 60 -7.44 12.16 10.62
CA LEU A 60 -7.76 12.04 9.20
C LEU A 60 -6.49 12.35 8.42
N SER A 61 -5.93 11.32 7.79
CA SER A 61 -4.63 11.41 7.13
C SER A 61 -4.69 12.04 5.74
N ASP A 62 -3.50 12.27 5.17
CA ASP A 62 -3.35 12.76 3.81
C ASP A 62 -3.94 11.83 2.73
N VAL A 63 -4.16 10.55 3.03
CA VAL A 63 -4.70 9.54 2.10
C VAL A 63 -6.20 9.34 2.24
N GLY A 64 -6.88 10.12 3.09
CA GLY A 64 -8.34 10.04 3.24
C GLY A 64 -8.79 8.87 4.10
N ILE A 65 -7.95 8.46 5.04
CA ILE A 65 -8.31 7.47 6.06
C ILE A 65 -8.53 8.19 7.37
N VAL A 66 -9.74 8.03 7.92
CA VAL A 66 -10.04 8.38 9.31
C VAL A 66 -9.79 7.16 10.18
N GLY A 67 -9.08 7.31 11.28
CA GLY A 67 -8.80 6.18 12.16
C GLY A 67 -8.43 6.57 13.57
N ALA A 68 -8.48 5.58 14.45
CA ALA A 68 -8.05 5.67 15.83
C ALA A 68 -6.89 4.70 16.08
N VAL A 69 -5.85 5.19 16.73
CA VAL A 69 -4.67 4.43 17.13
C VAL A 69 -4.56 4.43 18.65
N ASN A 70 -4.19 3.28 19.21
CA ASN A 70 -3.96 3.15 20.64
C ASN A 70 -2.63 3.81 21.02
N PRO A 71 -2.62 4.84 21.89
CA PRO A 71 -1.39 5.51 22.26
C PRO A 71 -0.40 4.60 23.01
N SER A 72 -0.82 3.51 23.64
CA SER A 72 0.11 2.67 24.42
C SER A 72 1.04 1.81 23.58
N ASN A 73 0.67 1.49 22.34
CA ASN A 73 1.42 0.53 21.51
C ASN A 73 1.40 0.85 20.00
N GLY A 74 0.73 1.93 19.59
CA GLY A 74 0.62 2.32 18.20
C GLY A 74 -0.25 1.39 17.36
N ALA A 75 -0.99 0.45 17.95
CA ALA A 75 -1.87 -0.44 17.18
C ALA A 75 -3.11 0.32 16.67
N VAL A 76 -3.51 0.04 15.43
CA VAL A 76 -4.77 0.53 14.87
C VAL A 76 -5.93 -0.09 15.64
N VAL A 77 -6.81 0.74 16.17
CA VAL A 77 -8.06 0.28 16.82
C VAL A 77 -9.13 0.08 15.75
N TRP A 78 -9.30 1.08 14.90
CA TRP A 78 -10.19 1.05 13.74
C TRP A 78 -9.74 2.11 12.73
N ARG A 79 -10.12 1.93 11.46
CA ARG A 79 -9.88 2.87 10.37
C ARG A 79 -10.92 2.69 9.27
N GLN A 80 -11.27 3.78 8.60
CA GLN A 80 -12.29 3.84 7.56
C GLN A 80 -11.83 4.79 6.45
N GLN A 81 -12.17 4.46 5.21
CA GLN A 81 -11.91 5.34 4.07
C GLN A 81 -13.11 6.30 3.92
N ILE A 82 -12.86 7.61 3.86
CA ILE A 82 -13.93 8.62 3.77
C ILE A 82 -14.28 9.02 2.33
N ALA A 83 -13.45 8.62 1.38
CA ALA A 83 -13.62 8.83 -0.05
C ALA A 83 -13.47 7.49 -0.79
N ASP A 84 -13.99 7.38 -2.01
CA ASP A 84 -13.93 6.14 -2.78
C ASP A 84 -12.48 5.84 -3.23
N ASP A 85 -11.71 6.89 -3.50
CA ASP A 85 -10.28 6.85 -3.81
C ASP A 85 -9.41 7.46 -2.70
N ILE A 86 -8.09 7.30 -2.84
CA ILE A 86 -7.10 7.96 -1.99
C ILE A 86 -7.16 9.48 -2.22
N THR A 87 -7.27 10.27 -1.14
CA THR A 87 -7.30 11.75 -1.23
C THR A 87 -5.89 12.35 -1.28
N ASN A 88 -5.73 13.60 -1.71
CA ASN A 88 -4.44 14.33 -1.68
C ASN A 88 -4.42 15.34 -0.53
N GLY A 89 -4.69 14.86 0.69
CA GLY A 89 -4.96 15.69 1.84
C GLY A 89 -6.35 16.34 1.81
N GLY A 90 -6.54 17.30 2.70
CA GLY A 90 -7.83 17.95 2.90
C GLY A 90 -8.82 17.13 3.72
N GLY A 91 -10.07 17.57 3.72
CA GLY A 91 -11.09 17.09 4.63
C GLY A 91 -10.93 17.64 6.04
N PHE A 92 -11.90 17.32 6.88
CA PHE A 92 -12.01 17.86 8.22
C PHE A 92 -12.35 16.75 9.21
N LEU A 93 -11.78 16.82 10.40
CA LEU A 93 -12.08 15.92 11.51
C LEU A 93 -12.21 16.74 12.79
N ARG A 94 -13.29 16.55 13.53
CA ARG A 94 -13.50 17.20 14.83
C ARG A 94 -14.02 16.19 15.86
N ALA A 95 -13.48 16.29 17.07
CA ALA A 95 -14.02 15.59 18.23
C ALA A 95 -15.14 16.37 18.88
N ALA A 96 -16.24 15.69 19.17
CA ALA A 96 -17.24 16.22 20.09
C ALA A 96 -16.78 15.92 21.53
N GLU A 97 -16.08 16.86 22.15
CA GLU A 97 -15.53 16.68 23.50
C GLU A 97 -16.63 16.27 24.50
N GLY A 98 -16.39 15.20 25.26
CA GLY A 98 -17.38 14.64 26.20
C GLY A 98 -18.48 13.78 25.57
N GLU A 99 -18.47 13.59 24.25
CA GLU A 99 -19.32 12.67 23.51
C GLU A 99 -18.53 11.46 22.98
N HIS A 100 -19.26 10.42 22.59
CA HIS A 100 -18.72 9.14 22.13
C HIS A 100 -18.57 9.07 20.59
N TRP A 101 -18.53 10.21 19.90
CA TRP A 101 -18.44 10.27 18.44
C TRP A 101 -17.48 11.35 17.96
N VAL A 102 -16.99 11.17 16.73
CA VAL A 102 -16.18 12.13 15.97
C VAL A 102 -16.87 12.40 14.64
N ALA A 103 -16.82 13.63 14.14
CA ALA A 103 -17.36 13.98 12.82
C ALA A 103 -16.24 14.18 11.82
N ALA A 104 -16.43 13.65 10.61
CA ALA A 104 -15.54 13.81 9.48
C ALA A 104 -16.31 14.36 8.27
N ALA A 105 -15.67 15.19 7.46
CA ALA A 105 -16.27 15.72 6.25
C ALA A 105 -15.24 15.87 5.13
N TYR A 106 -15.62 15.52 3.89
CA TYR A 106 -14.78 15.60 2.71
C TYR A 106 -15.63 15.59 1.44
N GLY A 107 -15.26 16.40 0.43
CA GLY A 107 -16.03 16.51 -0.81
C GLY A 107 -17.47 16.95 -0.51
N SER A 108 -18.46 16.18 -0.95
CA SER A 108 -19.89 16.40 -0.68
C SER A 108 -20.39 15.77 0.63
N ARG A 109 -19.58 14.90 1.25
CA ARG A 109 -20.00 13.97 2.29
C ARG A 109 -19.65 14.49 3.69
N VAL A 110 -20.55 14.28 4.63
CA VAL A 110 -20.33 14.47 6.07
C VAL A 110 -20.85 13.25 6.84
N GLN A 111 -20.06 12.82 7.82
CA GLN A 111 -20.28 11.56 8.53
C GLN A 111 -19.92 11.72 10.00
N ALA A 112 -20.62 10.99 10.86
CA ALA A 112 -20.21 10.79 12.25
C ALA A 112 -19.86 9.32 12.50
N TRP A 113 -18.85 9.11 13.33
CA TRP A 113 -18.28 7.81 13.65
C TRP A 113 -18.27 7.61 15.15
N ASP A 114 -18.66 6.42 15.60
CA ASP A 114 -18.51 6.04 17.00
C ASP A 114 -17.02 5.99 17.34
N ALA A 115 -16.61 6.77 18.33
CA ALA A 115 -15.21 7.04 18.63
C ALA A 115 -14.46 5.78 19.09
N LEU A 116 -15.15 4.81 19.70
CA LEU A 116 -14.54 3.57 20.15
C LEU A 116 -14.46 2.50 19.06
N THR A 117 -15.55 2.32 18.30
CA THR A 117 -15.72 1.16 17.42
C THR A 117 -15.46 1.47 15.96
N GLY A 118 -15.45 2.75 15.56
CA GLY A 118 -15.32 3.14 14.15
C GLY A 118 -16.53 2.79 13.32
N ARG A 119 -17.66 2.47 13.95
CA ARG A 119 -18.95 2.26 13.25
C ARG A 119 -19.51 3.61 12.82
N ASN A 120 -20.04 3.67 11.61
CA ASN A 120 -20.76 4.85 11.16
C ASN A 120 -22.04 5.03 12.01
N VAL A 121 -22.21 6.23 12.59
CA VAL A 121 -23.41 6.61 13.34
C VAL A 121 -24.47 7.12 12.36
N TRP A 122 -24.05 8.02 11.46
CA TRP A 122 -24.83 8.50 10.34
C TRP A 122 -23.91 9.01 9.24
N HIS A 123 -24.47 9.11 8.03
CA HIS A 123 -23.83 9.62 6.84
C HIS A 123 -24.84 10.46 6.08
N ASN A 124 -24.41 11.63 5.61
CA ASN A 124 -25.15 12.46 4.69
C ASN A 124 -24.27 12.88 3.52
N GLU A 125 -24.91 13.14 2.39
CA GLU A 125 -24.31 13.72 1.20
C GLU A 125 -25.16 14.90 0.73
N PHE A 126 -24.51 16.04 0.52
CA PHE A 126 -25.16 17.27 0.09
C PHE A 126 -24.51 17.79 -1.19
N LYS A 127 -25.22 18.67 -1.91
CA LYS A 127 -24.64 19.36 -3.06
C LYS A 127 -23.48 20.26 -2.60
N GLY A 128 -22.49 20.43 -3.47
CA GLY A 128 -21.37 21.34 -3.24
C GLY A 128 -20.18 20.67 -2.56
N GLU A 129 -19.17 21.46 -2.25
CA GLU A 129 -17.95 21.01 -1.61
C GLU A 129 -17.88 21.54 -0.17
N VAL A 130 -17.60 20.66 0.79
CA VAL A 130 -17.33 21.03 2.18
C VAL A 130 -16.10 21.93 2.23
N LYS A 131 -16.24 23.09 2.87
CA LYS A 131 -15.16 24.04 3.15
C LYS A 131 -14.71 24.05 4.60
N ASP A 132 -15.57 23.63 5.54
CA ASP A 132 -15.18 23.49 6.94
C ASP A 132 -16.17 22.65 7.75
N LEU A 133 -15.72 22.19 8.91
CA LEU A 133 -16.46 21.39 9.88
C LEU A 133 -16.13 21.87 11.30
N GLU A 134 -17.15 22.18 12.10
CA GLU A 134 -16.97 22.61 13.48
C GLU A 134 -18.03 22.00 14.41
N ILE A 135 -17.72 21.89 15.71
CA ILE A 135 -18.66 21.37 16.71
C ILE A 135 -19.31 22.52 17.45
N LEU A 136 -20.64 22.54 17.46
CA LEU A 136 -21.43 23.52 18.20
C LEU A 136 -21.92 22.90 19.51
N GLU A 137 -21.57 23.50 20.64
CA GLU A 137 -22.14 23.17 21.93
C GLU A 137 -23.35 24.08 22.23
N ILE A 138 -24.51 23.47 22.46
CA ILE A 138 -25.75 24.20 22.74
C ILE A 138 -25.83 24.45 24.25
N THR A 139 -25.75 25.72 24.64
CA THR A 139 -25.76 26.17 26.03
C THR A 139 -26.95 25.65 26.85
N GLU A 140 -28.14 25.59 26.26
CA GLU A 140 -29.37 25.17 26.97
C GLU A 140 -29.46 23.68 27.28
N SER A 141 -28.85 22.82 26.44
CA SER A 141 -29.02 21.36 26.52
C SER A 141 -27.71 20.60 26.72
N SER A 142 -26.57 21.31 26.70
CA SER A 142 -25.21 20.74 26.65
C SER A 142 -25.01 19.70 25.53
N ARG A 143 -25.92 19.67 24.55
CA ARG A 143 -25.83 18.79 23.38
C ARG A 143 -24.86 19.37 22.37
N LYS A 144 -24.13 18.49 21.69
CA LYS A 144 -23.22 18.85 20.60
C LYS A 144 -23.83 18.51 19.25
N ASP A 145 -23.88 19.51 18.38
CA ASP A 145 -24.30 19.40 16.99
C ASP A 145 -23.11 19.68 16.06
N VAL A 146 -23.22 19.27 14.80
CA VAL A 146 -22.19 19.46 13.78
C VAL A 146 -22.56 20.64 12.89
N LEU A 147 -21.64 21.58 12.71
CA LEU A 147 -21.73 22.65 11.73
C LEU A 147 -20.89 22.28 10.52
N VAL A 148 -21.48 22.37 9.33
CA VAL A 148 -20.78 22.07 8.08
C VAL A 148 -20.99 23.20 7.09
N LEU A 149 -19.89 23.79 6.64
CA LEU A 149 -19.86 24.87 5.67
C LEU A 149 -19.64 24.29 4.27
N TYR A 150 -20.48 24.68 3.31
CA TYR A 150 -20.42 24.24 1.92
C TYR A 150 -20.29 25.43 0.97
N ASP A 151 -19.60 25.19 -0.14
CA ASP A 151 -19.69 25.98 -1.37
C ASP A 151 -20.57 25.24 -2.39
N GLU A 152 -21.79 25.76 -2.62
CA GLU A 152 -22.73 25.25 -3.61
C GLU A 152 -22.77 26.18 -4.82
N ASP A 153 -21.78 26.06 -5.69
CA ASP A 153 -21.64 26.84 -6.93
C ASP A 153 -21.64 28.36 -6.67
N GLY A 154 -20.84 28.82 -5.70
CA GLY A 154 -20.76 30.24 -5.30
C GLY A 154 -21.87 30.68 -4.35
N THR A 155 -22.66 29.73 -3.84
CA THR A 155 -23.58 29.94 -2.71
C THR A 155 -22.95 29.40 -1.45
N THR A 156 -22.78 30.26 -0.45
CA THR A 156 -22.33 29.82 0.88
C THR A 156 -23.50 29.18 1.61
N VAL A 157 -23.35 27.91 2.01
CA VAL A 157 -24.39 27.17 2.72
C VAL A 157 -23.81 26.63 4.03
N LEU A 158 -24.36 27.05 5.17
CA LEU A 158 -24.00 26.50 6.47
C LEU A 158 -25.16 25.65 6.99
N ARG A 159 -24.87 24.40 7.33
CA ARG A 159 -25.86 23.46 7.89
C ARG A 159 -25.52 23.15 9.33
N ARG A 160 -26.53 23.19 10.18
CA ARG A 160 -26.47 22.59 11.52
C ARG A 160 -27.11 21.22 11.47
N ILE A 161 -26.35 20.20 11.82
CA ILE A 161 -26.76 18.79 11.78
C ILE A 161 -26.77 18.24 13.21
N HIS A 162 -27.83 17.54 13.57
CA HIS A 162 -27.94 16.92 14.89
C HIS A 162 -26.84 15.86 15.09
N GLY A 163 -26.06 15.98 16.17
CA GLY A 163 -24.82 15.21 16.37
C GLY A 163 -24.97 13.68 16.33
N THR A 164 -26.10 13.13 16.79
CA THR A 164 -26.36 11.67 16.80
C THR A 164 -27.40 11.18 15.81
N LEU A 165 -28.27 12.07 15.29
CA LEU A 165 -29.38 11.68 14.42
C LEU A 165 -29.07 11.93 12.94
N GLY A 166 -28.06 12.77 12.64
CA GLY A 166 -27.72 13.16 11.28
C GLY A 166 -28.79 14.03 10.59
N GLN A 167 -29.83 14.46 11.30
CA GLN A 167 -30.88 15.30 10.72
C GLN A 167 -30.42 16.76 10.64
N VAL A 168 -30.70 17.42 9.51
CA VAL A 168 -30.50 18.86 9.36
C VAL A 168 -31.50 19.59 10.25
N VAL A 169 -30.99 20.37 11.21
CA VAL A 169 -31.79 21.19 12.14
C VAL A 169 -32.24 22.47 11.45
N TRP A 170 -31.30 23.17 10.80
CA TRP A 170 -31.56 24.33 9.97
C TRP A 170 -30.43 24.52 8.95
N GLU A 171 -30.70 25.34 7.95
CA GLU A 171 -29.75 25.71 6.89
C GLU A 171 -29.73 27.22 6.71
N PHE A 172 -28.54 27.81 6.68
CA PHE A 172 -28.30 29.18 6.29
C PHE A 172 -27.75 29.21 4.86
N ARG A 173 -28.35 30.04 3.99
CA ARG A 173 -27.88 30.26 2.61
C ARG A 173 -27.57 31.72 2.36
N GLU A 174 -26.43 31.98 1.73
CA GLU A 174 -26.06 33.28 1.20
C GLU A 174 -25.60 33.18 -0.26
N VAL A 175 -26.36 33.81 -1.17
CA VAL A 175 -26.03 33.94 -2.58
C VAL A 175 -25.30 35.27 -2.78
N ALA A 176 -23.99 35.28 -2.53
CA ALA A 176 -23.17 36.49 -2.63
C ALA A 176 -21.93 36.32 -3.51
N HIS A 177 -21.75 35.15 -4.16
CA HIS A 177 -20.52 34.78 -4.89
C HIS A 177 -19.24 35.01 -4.06
N ASN A 178 -19.36 34.87 -2.74
CA ASN A 178 -18.23 34.87 -1.83
C ASN A 178 -17.60 33.48 -1.83
N ILE A 179 -16.32 33.40 -1.49
CA ILE A 179 -15.64 32.12 -1.29
C ILE A 179 -15.75 31.79 0.20
N PRO A 180 -16.57 30.81 0.62
CA PRO A 180 -16.62 30.41 2.01
C PRO A 180 -15.27 29.83 2.46
N LEU A 181 -14.81 30.23 3.64
CA LEU A 181 -13.53 29.81 4.19
C LEU A 181 -13.72 28.83 5.34
N GLN A 182 -14.17 29.33 6.48
CA GLN A 182 -14.22 28.59 7.75
C GLN A 182 -15.38 29.08 8.61
N VAL A 183 -15.81 28.23 9.53
CA VAL A 183 -16.82 28.51 10.54
C VAL A 183 -16.20 28.44 11.92
N SER A 184 -16.55 29.41 12.77
CA SER A 184 -16.14 29.43 14.17
C SER A 184 -17.34 29.66 15.06
N THR A 185 -17.24 29.24 16.32
CA THR A 185 -18.30 29.41 17.32
C THR A 185 -17.78 30.13 18.55
N ASP A 186 -18.64 30.93 19.17
CA ASP A 186 -18.52 31.32 20.58
C ASP A 186 -19.72 30.79 21.37
N ILE A 187 -19.82 31.16 22.65
CA ILE A 187 -20.89 30.69 23.56
C ILE A 187 -22.30 31.10 23.08
N SER A 188 -22.41 32.13 22.23
CA SER A 188 -23.67 32.79 21.84
C SER A 188 -23.94 32.86 20.33
N LYS A 189 -22.92 32.80 19.49
CA LYS A 189 -22.96 33.14 18.06
C LYS A 189 -22.15 32.15 17.23
N ILE A 190 -22.55 32.00 15.98
CA ILE A 190 -21.80 31.30 14.94
C ILE A 190 -21.25 32.35 13.98
N TYR A 191 -19.97 32.26 13.65
CA TYR A 191 -19.30 33.15 12.72
C TYR A 191 -18.95 32.40 11.44
N VAL A 192 -19.53 32.83 10.32
CA VAL A 192 -19.16 32.35 8.98
C VAL A 192 -18.18 33.34 8.37
N VAL A 193 -16.97 32.88 8.07
CA VAL A 193 -15.93 33.68 7.44
C VAL A 193 -15.87 33.35 5.95
N SER A 194 -15.83 34.38 5.12
CA SER A 194 -15.77 34.24 3.66
C SER A 194 -14.89 35.32 3.04
N LEU A 195 -14.29 35.02 1.89
CA LEU A 195 -13.59 36.02 1.09
C LEU A 195 -14.59 36.76 0.20
N HIS A 196 -14.54 38.08 0.26
CA HIS A 196 -15.34 38.97 -0.57
C HIS A 196 -14.42 39.90 -1.37
N GLY A 197 -14.51 39.87 -2.70
CA GLY A 197 -13.67 40.66 -3.58
C GLY A 197 -13.20 39.87 -4.81
N SER A 198 -12.04 40.23 -5.33
CA SER A 198 -11.44 39.60 -6.51
C SER A 198 -10.04 39.06 -6.19
N PRO A 199 -9.45 38.19 -7.03
CA PRO A 199 -8.11 37.64 -6.81
C PRO A 199 -6.99 38.67 -6.65
N ALA A 200 -7.21 39.92 -7.05
CA ALA A 200 -6.25 41.00 -6.84
C ALA A 200 -6.20 41.49 -5.38
N SER A 201 -7.29 41.38 -4.64
CA SER A 201 -7.38 41.74 -3.22
C SER A 201 -8.74 41.30 -2.64
N TYR A 202 -8.73 40.37 -1.69
CA TYR A 202 -9.94 39.95 -0.99
C TYR A 202 -10.08 40.66 0.36
N SER A 203 -11.28 41.11 0.70
CA SER A 203 -11.67 41.45 2.07
C SER A 203 -12.23 40.24 2.80
N LEU A 204 -12.08 40.19 4.13
CA LEU A 204 -12.61 39.12 4.96
C LEU A 204 -14.01 39.52 5.44
N LYS A 205 -15.05 38.88 4.92
CA LYS A 205 -16.43 39.07 5.39
C LYS A 205 -16.72 38.08 6.51
N VAL A 206 -17.21 38.60 7.63
CA VAL A 206 -17.65 37.80 8.77
C VAL A 206 -19.14 38.00 8.96
N THR A 207 -19.91 36.92 8.88
CA THR A 207 -21.36 36.92 9.12
C THR A 207 -21.64 36.22 10.44
N ALA A 208 -22.26 36.94 11.39
CA ALA A 208 -22.67 36.38 12.66
C ALA A 208 -24.10 35.83 12.57
N LEU A 209 -24.32 34.61 13.02
CA LEU A 209 -25.59 33.90 13.01
C LEU A 209 -26.02 33.51 14.43
N ASP A 210 -27.33 33.42 14.61
CA ASP A 210 -27.96 32.87 15.80
C ASP A 210 -27.81 31.35 15.87
N THR A 211 -27.43 30.83 17.04
CA THR A 211 -27.14 29.40 17.22
C THR A 211 -28.39 28.52 17.08
N LEU A 212 -29.56 29.03 17.47
CA LEU A 212 -30.82 28.28 17.50
C LEU A 212 -31.53 28.27 16.15
N THR A 213 -31.63 29.42 15.50
CA THR A 213 -32.42 29.62 14.28
C THR A 213 -31.60 29.64 12.99
N GLY A 214 -30.28 29.90 13.07
CA GLY A 214 -29.45 30.17 11.91
C GLY A 214 -29.70 31.54 11.26
N GLY A 215 -30.54 32.37 11.90
CA GLY A 215 -30.84 33.72 11.43
C GLY A 215 -29.61 34.63 11.50
N ARG A 216 -29.46 35.53 10.52
CA ARG A 216 -28.37 36.51 10.49
C ARG A 216 -28.57 37.55 11.60
N LEU A 217 -27.55 37.74 12.43
CA LEU A 217 -27.53 38.72 13.50
C LEU A 217 -26.77 39.99 13.10
N ASP A 218 -25.61 39.84 12.48
CA ASP A 218 -24.74 40.95 12.06
C ASP A 218 -23.83 40.51 10.91
N ASP A 219 -23.29 41.46 10.16
CA ASP A 219 -22.27 41.24 9.16
C ASP A 219 -21.27 42.40 9.09
N PHE A 220 -19.99 42.07 8.98
CA PHE A 220 -18.93 43.06 8.87
C PHE A 220 -17.82 42.59 7.95
N ALA A 221 -17.25 43.53 7.21
CA ALA A 221 -16.10 43.30 6.35
C ALA A 221 -14.84 43.86 7.00
N ILE A 222 -13.78 43.06 7.03
CA ILE A 222 -12.46 43.41 7.51
C ILE A 222 -11.57 43.65 6.29
N GLY A 223 -11.12 44.90 6.15
CA GLY A 223 -10.19 45.28 5.09
C GLY A 223 -8.81 44.66 5.33
N THR A 224 -8.35 43.84 4.38
CA THR A 224 -7.07 43.12 4.45
C THR A 224 -5.90 43.94 3.92
N LYS A 225 -6.15 45.14 3.37
CA LYS A 225 -5.15 46.02 2.75
C LYS A 225 -4.35 45.37 1.61
N GLY A 226 -4.91 44.36 0.95
CA GLY A 226 -4.25 43.62 -0.12
C GLY A 226 -3.32 42.50 0.37
N ASP A 227 -3.37 42.13 1.65
CA ASP A 227 -2.56 41.04 2.18
C ASP A 227 -3.10 39.65 1.79
N VAL A 228 -4.43 39.54 1.57
CA VAL A 228 -5.11 38.27 1.28
C VAL A 228 -5.49 38.20 -0.20
N HIS A 229 -4.89 37.24 -0.90
CA HIS A 229 -5.11 36.93 -2.31
C HIS A 229 -5.82 35.58 -2.49
N GLY A 230 -5.91 34.76 -1.44
CA GLY A 230 -6.72 33.55 -1.45
C GLY A 230 -6.85 32.89 -0.07
N PRO A 231 -7.52 31.72 -0.01
CA PRO A 231 -7.76 31.00 1.24
C PRO A 231 -6.49 30.67 2.04
N LYS A 232 -5.37 30.38 1.36
CA LYS A 232 -4.11 29.99 1.98
C LYS A 232 -3.42 31.11 2.77
N ASP A 233 -3.78 32.37 2.52
CA ASP A 233 -3.19 33.51 3.23
C ASP A 233 -3.86 33.72 4.60
N VAL A 234 -5.06 33.16 4.79
CA VAL A 234 -5.73 33.09 6.08
C VAL A 234 -5.17 31.89 6.84
N MET A 235 -4.45 32.17 7.93
CA MET A 235 -3.67 31.15 8.62
C MET A 235 -4.47 30.42 9.70
N PHE A 236 -5.48 31.08 10.25
CA PHE A 236 -6.26 30.53 11.36
C PHE A 236 -7.60 31.25 11.48
N VAL A 237 -8.68 30.47 11.64
CA VAL A 237 -10.01 30.96 12.04
C VAL A 237 -10.52 30.12 13.20
N GLY A 238 -10.99 30.80 14.24
CA GLY A 238 -11.55 30.18 15.41
C GLY A 238 -10.52 29.95 16.50
N GLY A 239 -10.58 28.77 17.14
CA GLY A 239 -9.90 28.52 18.41
C GLY A 239 -10.36 29.46 19.52
N ASN A 240 -10.01 29.15 20.76
CA ASN A 240 -10.39 29.87 21.97
C ASN A 240 -11.88 30.25 21.97
N SER A 241 -12.78 29.27 22.19
CA SER A 241 -14.22 29.48 22.09
C SER A 241 -14.79 30.59 23.01
N ALA A 242 -14.00 31.08 23.97
CA ALA A 242 -14.31 32.29 24.75
C ALA A 242 -14.04 33.60 23.99
N ALA A 243 -13.03 33.65 23.12
CA ALA A 243 -12.67 34.79 22.28
C ALA A 243 -12.06 34.32 20.94
N PRO A 244 -12.90 33.87 20.00
CA PRO A 244 -12.39 33.29 18.77
C PRO A 244 -11.70 34.31 17.89
N ILE A 245 -10.62 33.90 17.24
CA ILE A 245 -9.75 34.81 16.50
C ILE A 245 -9.68 34.45 15.01
N LEU A 246 -9.42 35.47 14.21
CA LEU A 246 -9.16 35.39 12.78
C LEU A 246 -7.79 35.99 12.53
N ALA A 247 -6.90 35.23 11.90
CA ALA A 247 -5.53 35.66 11.67
C ALA A 247 -5.05 35.38 10.25
N TRP A 248 -4.34 36.36 9.68
CA TRP A 248 -3.72 36.29 8.35
C TRP A 248 -2.40 37.06 8.38
N ALA A 249 -1.46 36.66 7.52
CA ALA A 249 -0.17 37.34 7.41
C ALA A 249 -0.05 38.08 6.08
N ASP A 250 0.84 39.06 6.03
CA ASP A 250 1.26 39.65 4.76
C ASP A 250 2.12 38.68 3.96
N SER A 251 2.21 38.88 2.64
CA SER A 251 2.97 38.00 1.74
C SER A 251 4.46 37.90 2.07
N SER A 252 5.02 38.90 2.77
CA SER A 252 6.41 38.91 3.22
C SER A 252 6.64 38.26 4.60
N LEU A 253 5.57 37.78 5.25
CA LEU A 253 5.57 37.27 6.63
C LEU A 253 6.26 38.21 7.63
N SER A 254 6.12 39.53 7.43
CA SER A 254 6.67 40.57 8.30
C SER A 254 5.73 40.93 9.45
N LYS A 255 4.41 40.78 9.23
CA LYS A 255 3.35 41.10 10.18
C LYS A 255 2.25 40.06 10.13
N LEU A 256 1.87 39.57 11.30
CA LEU A 256 0.66 38.77 11.51
C LEU A 256 -0.46 39.70 11.96
N LYS A 257 -1.56 39.74 11.23
CA LYS A 257 -2.76 40.50 11.59
C LYS A 257 -3.73 39.59 12.32
N VAL A 258 -4.27 40.07 13.43
CA VAL A 258 -5.24 39.32 14.26
C VAL A 258 -6.47 40.19 14.50
N ASN A 259 -7.63 39.60 14.28
CA ASN A 259 -8.94 40.15 14.62
C ASN A 259 -9.65 39.19 15.58
N VAL A 260 -10.25 39.72 16.65
CA VAL A 260 -11.13 38.95 17.52
C VAL A 260 -12.52 38.97 16.87
N LEU A 261 -13.09 37.81 16.58
CA LEU A 261 -14.39 37.69 15.93
C LEU A 261 -15.46 38.36 16.79
N GLY A 262 -16.27 39.21 16.16
CA GLY A 262 -17.22 40.10 16.84
C GLY A 262 -16.70 41.53 17.05
N SER A 263 -15.41 41.80 16.80
CA SER A 263 -14.83 43.14 16.78
C SER A 263 -14.50 43.62 15.37
N LYS A 264 -14.59 44.93 15.15
CA LYS A 264 -14.15 45.59 13.90
C LYS A 264 -12.67 45.99 13.91
N THR A 265 -11.98 45.80 15.03
CA THR A 265 -10.57 46.21 15.19
C THR A 265 -9.61 45.10 14.77
N THR A 266 -8.59 45.46 14.00
CA THR A 266 -7.48 44.56 13.63
C THR A 266 -6.21 45.00 14.35
N GLN A 267 -5.41 44.06 14.81
CA GLN A 267 -4.15 44.29 15.51
C GLN A 267 -2.98 43.67 14.74
N ASP A 268 -1.88 44.41 14.64
CA ASP A 268 -0.67 43.98 13.91
C ASP A 268 0.38 43.45 14.90
N LEU A 269 0.77 42.19 14.74
CA LEU A 269 1.83 41.53 15.49
C LEU A 269 3.09 41.43 14.61
N LYS A 270 4.24 41.87 15.12
CA LYS A 270 5.49 41.87 14.36
C LYS A 270 6.11 40.47 14.34
N LEU A 271 6.42 39.96 13.15
CA LEU A 271 7.11 38.69 12.98
C LEU A 271 8.63 38.87 12.82
N PRO A 272 9.44 37.84 13.12
CA PRO A 272 10.87 37.79 12.79
C PRO A 272 11.13 38.00 11.29
N SER A 273 12.19 38.73 10.94
CA SER A 273 12.53 39.04 9.54
C SER A 273 12.95 37.83 8.70
N ASP A 274 13.30 36.72 9.35
CA ASP A 274 13.70 35.46 8.73
C ASP A 274 12.62 34.35 8.87
N ALA A 275 11.37 34.75 9.13
CA ALA A 275 10.23 33.84 9.19
C ALA A 275 10.01 33.10 7.84
N VAL A 276 9.76 31.80 7.96
CA VAL A 276 9.48 30.88 6.83
C VAL A 276 8.03 30.41 6.88
N SER A 277 7.50 30.15 8.08
CA SER A 277 6.10 29.76 8.27
C SER A 277 5.60 30.21 9.64
N VAL A 278 4.32 30.54 9.75
CA VAL A 278 3.65 30.85 11.02
C VAL A 278 2.47 29.90 11.22
N VAL A 279 2.31 29.38 12.43
CA VAL A 279 1.19 28.52 12.84
C VAL A 279 0.63 29.05 14.15
N ILE A 280 -0.69 29.04 14.29
CA ILE A 280 -1.36 29.48 15.51
C ILE A 280 -1.91 28.27 16.24
N HIS A 281 -1.68 28.23 17.55
CA HIS A 281 -2.16 27.19 18.44
C HIS A 281 -3.05 27.81 19.49
N ALA A 282 -4.33 27.42 19.53
CA ALA A 282 -5.32 27.95 20.46
C ALA A 282 -6.13 26.80 21.11
N PRO A 283 -6.67 26.98 22.32
CA PRO A 283 -7.49 25.97 22.99
C PRO A 283 -8.88 25.87 22.35
N HIS A 284 -9.60 24.76 22.45
CA HIS A 284 -10.94 24.61 21.82
C HIS A 284 -12.11 24.53 22.82
N LEU A 285 -11.85 24.61 24.13
CA LEU A 285 -12.89 24.53 25.14
C LEU A 285 -13.45 25.92 25.45
N THR A 286 -14.76 26.01 25.69
CA THR A 286 -15.47 27.25 26.04
C THR A 286 -15.01 27.86 27.35
N GLN A 287 -14.56 27.03 28.29
CA GLN A 287 -14.03 27.45 29.58
C GLN A 287 -12.52 27.76 29.59
N SER A 288 -11.80 27.50 28.50
CA SER A 288 -10.35 27.73 28.44
C SER A 288 -10.00 29.21 28.56
N GLN A 289 -8.87 29.51 29.21
CA GLN A 289 -8.35 30.87 29.23
C GLN A 289 -8.08 31.39 27.81
N PRO A 290 -8.32 32.70 27.54
CA PRO A 290 -8.28 33.24 26.20
C PRO A 290 -6.85 33.57 25.73
N HIS A 291 -6.00 32.54 25.71
CA HIS A 291 -4.63 32.61 25.25
C HIS A 291 -4.45 31.82 23.96
N PHE A 292 -3.55 32.30 23.11
CA PHE A 292 -3.10 31.58 21.93
C PHE A 292 -1.59 31.76 21.74
N LEU A 293 -0.97 30.79 21.09
CA LEU A 293 0.45 30.77 20.80
C LEU A 293 0.67 30.96 19.31
N VAL A 294 1.53 31.92 18.97
CA VAL A 294 2.02 32.15 17.61
C VAL A 294 3.38 31.47 17.50
N HIS A 295 3.42 30.37 16.75
CA HIS A 295 4.62 29.61 16.45
C HIS A 295 5.20 30.10 15.12
N THR A 296 6.41 30.63 15.15
CA THR A 296 7.14 31.05 13.95
C THR A 296 8.33 30.14 13.72
N ARG A 297 8.36 29.48 12.56
CA ARG A 297 9.57 28.81 12.07
C ARG A 297 10.38 29.80 11.26
N THR A 298 11.67 29.84 11.53
CA THR A 298 12.65 30.68 10.84
C THR A 298 13.61 29.81 10.06
N LYS A 299 14.51 30.42 9.28
CA LYS A 299 15.58 29.68 8.58
C LYS A 299 16.54 28.95 9.52
N THR A 300 16.68 29.42 10.77
CA THR A 300 17.69 28.94 11.72
C THR A 300 17.11 28.10 12.87
N GLY A 301 15.80 28.08 13.04
CA GLY A 301 15.15 27.46 14.19
C GLY A 301 13.69 27.82 14.35
N ASN A 302 13.14 27.64 15.55
CA ASN A 302 11.74 27.92 15.85
C ASN A 302 11.59 28.81 17.10
N LYS A 303 10.67 29.77 17.02
CA LYS A 303 10.30 30.73 18.07
C LYS A 303 8.80 30.63 18.34
N ALA A 304 8.39 30.88 19.58
CA ALA A 304 6.97 31.00 19.92
C ALA A 304 6.71 32.20 20.83
N GLU A 305 5.57 32.85 20.61
CA GLU A 305 5.09 33.99 21.40
C GLU A 305 3.66 33.72 21.84
N VAL A 306 3.37 33.92 23.12
CA VAL A 306 2.03 33.68 23.69
C VAL A 306 1.34 35.02 23.89
N TYR A 307 0.07 35.07 23.47
CA TYR A 307 -0.76 36.26 23.50
C TYR A 307 -2.03 36.00 24.31
N HIS A 308 -2.52 37.05 24.96
CA HIS A 308 -3.76 37.08 25.73
C HIS A 308 -4.78 38.00 25.06
N THR A 309 -6.02 37.52 24.94
CA THR A 309 -7.15 38.32 24.46
C THR A 309 -8.01 38.79 25.64
N ASP A 310 -8.11 40.10 25.82
CA ASP A 310 -9.03 40.71 26.80
C ASP A 310 -10.47 40.62 26.28
N LEU A 311 -11.30 39.84 26.98
CA LEU A 311 -12.70 39.60 26.62
C LEU A 311 -13.57 40.87 26.59
N LYS A 312 -13.19 41.92 27.34
CA LYS A 312 -13.98 43.16 27.42
C LYS A 312 -13.63 44.14 26.31
N THR A 313 -12.33 44.26 26.01
CA THR A 313 -11.83 45.26 25.05
C THR A 313 -11.54 44.68 23.67
N SER A 314 -11.53 43.34 23.54
CA SER A 314 -11.06 42.62 22.35
C SER A 314 -9.62 42.96 21.95
N GLN A 315 -8.83 43.51 22.89
CA GLN A 315 -7.41 43.78 22.66
C GLN A 315 -6.57 42.53 22.90
N VAL A 316 -5.54 42.38 22.08
CA VAL A 316 -4.59 41.27 22.12
C VAL A 316 -3.26 41.84 22.62
N SER A 317 -2.74 41.27 23.69
CA SER A 317 -1.48 41.69 24.31
C SER A 317 -0.52 40.51 24.41
N LYS A 318 0.78 40.76 24.27
CA LYS A 318 1.80 39.71 24.43
C LYS A 318 1.91 39.35 25.91
N ALA A 319 1.66 38.10 26.25
CA ALA A 319 1.80 37.57 27.60
C ALA A 319 3.26 37.27 27.92
N TYR A 320 3.91 36.46 27.07
CA TYR A 320 5.34 36.16 27.16
C TYR A 320 5.89 35.61 25.83
N GLU A 321 7.21 35.46 25.73
CA GLU A 321 7.86 34.79 24.62
C GLU A 321 8.72 33.60 25.10
N LEU A 322 8.82 32.58 24.26
CA LEU A 322 9.66 31.41 24.50
C LEU A 322 10.99 31.56 23.75
N PRO A 323 12.07 30.93 24.26
CA PRO A 323 13.39 31.05 23.65
C PRO A 323 13.40 30.48 22.24
N HIS A 324 14.13 31.17 21.37
CA HIS A 324 14.48 30.69 20.03
C HIS A 324 15.41 29.48 20.17
N LEU A 325 15.01 28.33 19.62
CA LEU A 325 15.85 27.13 19.60
C LEU A 325 16.19 26.78 18.16
N SER A 326 17.41 26.30 17.94
CA SER A 326 17.87 25.80 16.64
C SER A 326 17.17 24.52 16.25
N GLY A 327 17.04 24.29 14.95
CA GLY A 327 16.48 23.04 14.41
C GLY A 327 14.95 23.02 14.32
N PRO A 328 14.39 21.88 13.86
CA PRO A 328 12.94 21.69 13.79
C PRO A 328 12.33 21.66 15.19
N GLY A 329 11.03 21.96 15.24
CA GLY A 329 10.27 21.95 16.47
C GLY A 329 8.80 22.13 16.19
N ALA A 330 7.99 21.47 16.99
CA ALA A 330 6.55 21.52 16.91
C ALA A 330 5.95 21.94 18.24
N PHE A 331 4.92 22.78 18.16
CA PHE A 331 4.11 23.17 19.31
C PHE A 331 2.74 22.51 19.22
N SER A 332 2.10 22.34 20.36
CA SER A 332 0.72 21.87 20.47
C SER A 332 0.04 22.48 21.68
N THR A 333 -1.28 22.61 21.62
CA THR A 333 -2.10 23.07 22.74
C THR A 333 -2.78 21.87 23.40
N SER A 334 -2.79 21.85 24.73
CA SER A 334 -3.61 20.95 25.53
C SER A 334 -4.42 21.76 26.53
N SER A 335 -5.66 21.37 26.82
CA SER A 335 -6.54 22.09 27.75
C SER A 335 -7.17 21.13 28.75
N ASP A 336 -7.23 21.54 30.01
CA ASP A 336 -7.93 20.84 31.08
C ASP A 336 -8.76 21.84 31.89
N GLY A 337 -10.06 21.88 31.57
CA GLY A 337 -10.94 22.94 32.06
C GLY A 337 -10.44 24.31 31.61
N ALA A 338 -10.25 25.23 32.56
CA ALA A 338 -9.74 26.56 32.27
C ALA A 338 -8.22 26.60 31.97
N ASN A 339 -7.47 25.58 32.39
CA ASN A 339 -6.02 25.57 32.25
C ASN A 339 -5.63 25.26 30.82
N VAL A 340 -4.75 26.07 30.24
CA VAL A 340 -4.20 25.87 28.90
C VAL A 340 -2.70 25.64 29.02
N TYR A 341 -2.23 24.57 28.39
CA TYR A 341 -0.83 24.19 28.36
C TYR A 341 -0.33 24.20 26.92
N PHE A 342 0.87 24.73 26.72
CA PHE A 342 1.58 24.60 25.46
C PHE A 342 2.74 23.62 25.64
N ALA A 343 2.75 22.59 24.80
CA ALA A 343 3.86 21.63 24.74
C ALA A 343 4.72 21.92 23.51
N ARG A 344 6.04 21.92 23.68
CA ARG A 344 7.01 22.00 22.58
C ARG A 344 7.80 20.71 22.52
N VAL A 345 7.84 20.12 21.34
CA VAL A 345 8.63 18.93 20.99
C VAL A 345 9.74 19.39 20.06
N THR A 346 10.99 19.25 20.50
CA THR A 346 12.21 19.48 19.69
C THR A 346 12.94 18.16 19.47
N ASP A 347 14.13 18.18 18.89
CA ASP A 347 14.93 16.96 18.70
C ASP A 347 15.60 16.45 19.98
N ASP A 348 15.71 17.31 20.99
CA ASP A 348 16.44 17.03 22.23
C ASP A 348 15.51 16.85 23.43
N GLU A 349 14.35 17.50 23.42
CA GLU A 349 13.46 17.51 24.57
C GLU A 349 11.98 17.73 24.23
N THR A 350 11.13 17.33 25.17
CA THR A 350 9.76 17.82 25.29
C THR A 350 9.66 18.71 26.51
N LEU A 351 9.10 19.91 26.35
CA LEU A 351 8.82 20.84 27.45
C LEU A 351 7.34 21.22 27.46
N VAL A 352 6.85 21.57 28.64
CA VAL A 352 5.47 22.04 28.87
C VAL A 352 5.51 23.35 29.64
N VAL A 353 4.74 24.32 29.18
CA VAL A 353 4.53 25.63 29.83
C VAL A 353 3.04 25.91 30.01
N SER A 354 2.71 26.75 31.00
CA SER A 354 1.35 27.27 31.19
C SER A 354 1.08 28.42 30.22
N SER A 355 -0.15 28.61 29.77
CA SER A 355 -0.53 29.82 29.02
C SER A 355 -0.33 31.12 29.81
N GLU A 356 -0.26 31.06 31.13
CA GLU A 356 -0.14 32.24 32.01
C GLU A 356 1.30 32.63 32.33
N SER A 357 2.27 31.71 32.13
CA SER A 357 3.65 31.93 32.54
C SER A 357 4.65 31.20 31.64
N HIS A 358 5.79 31.84 31.41
CA HIS A 358 6.94 31.27 30.70
C HIS A 358 7.70 30.22 31.51
N ALA A 359 7.34 30.01 32.79
CA ALA A 359 7.96 29.00 33.64
C ALA A 359 7.73 27.59 33.09
N VAL A 360 8.81 26.83 32.94
CA VAL A 360 8.76 25.43 32.50
C VAL A 360 8.15 24.59 33.61
N LEU A 361 6.97 24.06 33.36
CA LEU A 361 6.24 23.20 34.31
C LEU A 361 6.85 21.80 34.36
N ALA A 362 7.27 21.29 33.21
CA ALA A 362 7.95 20.01 33.09
C ALA A 362 8.83 19.98 31.82
N ARG A 363 9.92 19.22 31.90
CA ARG A 363 10.88 19.01 30.82
C ARG A 363 11.36 17.57 30.85
N TRP A 364 11.42 16.96 29.69
CA TRP A 364 11.95 15.62 29.50
C TRP A 364 12.93 15.62 28.33
N ALA A 365 14.17 15.25 28.59
CA ALA A 365 15.17 15.06 27.54
C ALA A 365 15.02 13.70 26.85
N PHE A 366 15.28 13.66 25.56
CA PHE A 366 15.21 12.44 24.75
C PHE A 366 16.48 11.61 24.90
N LYS A 367 16.30 10.29 24.82
CA LYS A 367 17.37 9.30 24.94
C LYS A 367 17.16 8.19 23.90
N PRO A 368 17.88 8.19 22.76
CA PRO A 368 18.91 9.16 22.33
C PRO A 368 18.30 10.50 21.86
N ALA A 369 19.10 11.57 21.91
CA ALA A 369 18.73 12.88 21.35
C ALA A 369 18.91 12.87 19.81
N GLY A 370 18.09 13.64 19.08
CA GLY A 370 18.24 13.84 17.63
C GLY A 370 17.37 12.98 16.71
N ASP A 371 16.46 12.16 17.23
CA ASP A 371 15.81 11.09 16.43
C ASP A 371 14.41 11.45 15.87
N ILE A 372 13.81 12.59 16.27
CA ILE A 372 12.40 12.87 15.99
C ILE A 372 12.19 13.83 14.82
N GLU A 373 12.97 14.92 14.67
CA GLU A 373 12.78 15.91 13.60
C GLU A 373 11.31 16.35 13.42
N ALA A 374 10.66 16.75 14.52
CA ALA A 374 9.22 16.99 14.55
C ALA A 374 8.79 18.15 13.63
N VAL A 375 7.92 17.86 12.66
CA VAL A 375 7.28 18.86 11.79
C VAL A 375 5.99 19.35 12.43
N HIS A 376 5.13 18.43 12.86
CA HIS A 376 3.87 18.71 13.55
C HIS A 376 3.76 17.84 14.80
N ALA A 377 3.06 18.32 15.83
CA ALA A 377 2.80 17.54 17.03
C ALA A 377 1.44 17.87 17.61
N VAL A 378 0.86 16.89 18.28
CA VAL A 378 -0.32 17.04 19.13
C VAL A 378 -0.01 16.42 20.48
N ALA A 379 -0.44 17.05 21.57
CA ALA A 379 -0.13 16.55 22.90
C ALA A 379 -1.32 16.59 23.85
N GLU A 380 -1.34 15.63 24.76
CA GLU A 380 -2.20 15.62 25.93
C GLU A 380 -1.34 15.77 27.17
N VAL A 381 -1.58 16.84 27.92
CA VAL A 381 -0.89 17.15 29.17
C VAL A 381 -1.85 16.88 30.32
N ILE A 382 -1.40 16.08 31.29
CA ILE A 382 -2.19 15.72 32.46
C ILE A 382 -1.40 16.10 33.72
N LYS A 383 -2.05 16.87 34.61
CA LYS A 383 -1.51 17.13 35.95
C LYS A 383 -1.72 15.91 36.84
N LYS A 384 -0.66 15.41 37.49
CA LYS A 384 -0.74 14.22 38.34
C LYS A 384 -1.53 14.54 39.63
N PRO A 385 -2.54 13.73 39.99
CA PRO A 385 -3.32 13.97 41.21
C PRO A 385 -2.44 14.00 42.45
N GLY A 386 -2.60 15.01 43.31
CA GLY A 386 -1.90 15.10 44.60
C GLY A 386 -0.41 15.44 44.53
N THR A 387 0.14 15.78 43.35
CA THR A 387 1.53 16.25 43.19
C THR A 387 1.59 17.47 42.27
N GLU A 388 2.71 18.20 42.27
CA GLU A 388 2.94 19.27 41.28
C GLU A 388 3.44 18.74 39.92
N GLY A 389 3.64 17.42 39.80
CA GLY A 389 4.18 16.82 38.58
C GLY A 389 3.18 16.75 37.44
N PHE A 390 3.68 16.86 36.21
CA PHE A 390 2.92 16.67 34.97
C PHE A 390 3.28 15.35 34.30
N ALA A 391 2.41 14.88 33.42
CA ALA A 391 2.65 13.80 32.47
C ALA A 391 2.24 14.28 31.08
N ILE A 392 2.98 13.85 30.05
CA ILE A 392 2.69 14.20 28.67
C ILE A 392 2.70 12.96 27.78
N ARG A 393 1.76 12.92 26.85
CA ARG A 393 1.82 12.11 25.64
C ARG A 393 1.79 13.05 24.44
N ALA A 394 2.81 13.00 23.59
CA ALA A 394 2.92 13.81 22.40
C ALA A 394 3.08 12.91 21.19
N ALA A 395 2.20 13.05 20.21
CA ALA A 395 2.29 12.38 18.93
C ALA A 395 2.84 13.37 17.90
N ALA A 396 4.01 13.06 17.32
CA ALA A 396 4.71 13.92 16.38
C ALA A 396 4.81 13.26 15.01
N VAL A 397 4.59 14.03 13.95
CA VAL A 397 4.92 13.66 12.58
C VAL A 397 6.31 14.18 12.28
N THR A 398 7.20 13.27 11.90
CA THR A 398 8.60 13.57 11.61
C THR A 398 8.78 14.06 10.17
N LYS A 399 9.94 14.65 9.86
CA LYS A 399 10.33 14.98 8.49
C LYS A 399 10.45 13.74 7.58
N SER A 400 10.58 12.56 8.17
CA SER A 400 10.61 11.28 7.47
C SER A 400 9.22 10.69 7.18
N ASP A 401 8.16 11.45 7.46
CA ASP A 401 6.76 11.02 7.36
C ASP A 401 6.39 9.87 8.33
N ASP A 402 7.25 9.62 9.32
CA ASP A 402 6.96 8.70 10.41
C ASP A 402 6.06 9.37 11.46
N TRP A 403 5.15 8.60 12.04
CA TRP A 403 4.34 9.01 13.18
C TRP A 403 4.90 8.42 14.47
N VAL A 404 5.37 9.26 15.36
CA VAL A 404 6.08 8.88 16.59
C VAL A 404 5.27 9.31 17.79
N LEU A 405 5.12 8.42 18.77
CA LEU A 405 4.58 8.80 20.07
C LEU A 405 5.69 8.88 21.12
N VAL A 406 5.75 10.03 21.76
CA VAL A 406 6.64 10.33 22.87
C VAL A 406 5.83 10.41 24.16
N ARG A 407 6.19 9.58 25.15
CA ARG A 407 5.59 9.60 26.48
C ARG A 407 6.65 10.02 27.50
N ASN A 408 6.47 11.18 28.13
CA ASN A 408 7.40 11.71 29.14
C ASN A 408 8.88 11.70 28.69
N GLY A 409 9.15 12.03 27.42
CA GLY A 409 10.50 12.06 26.84
C GLY A 409 11.01 10.74 26.26
N GLU A 410 10.28 9.65 26.41
CA GLU A 410 10.65 8.36 25.83
C GLU A 410 9.83 8.10 24.57
N VAL A 411 10.49 7.70 23.48
CA VAL A 411 9.82 7.23 22.27
C VAL A 411 9.22 5.85 22.56
N ASP A 412 7.89 5.78 22.66
CA ASP A 412 7.16 4.56 23.01
C ASP A 412 6.99 3.67 21.76
N TRP A 413 6.64 4.30 20.63
CA TRP A 413 6.53 3.63 19.34
C TRP A 413 6.73 4.60 18.17
N LYS A 414 7.09 4.01 17.01
CA LYS A 414 7.27 4.69 15.72
C LYS A 414 6.53 3.92 14.64
N ARG A 415 5.70 4.61 13.86
CA ARG A 415 4.92 4.04 12.75
C ARG A 415 5.36 4.66 11.43
N PRO A 416 5.76 3.87 10.43
CA PRO A 416 6.21 4.38 9.13
C PRO A 416 5.02 4.76 8.23
N GLU A 417 4.21 5.75 8.65
CA GLU A 417 3.01 6.19 7.93
C GLU A 417 3.31 6.72 6.52
N GLY A 418 4.53 7.18 6.30
CA GLY A 418 5.02 7.58 4.99
C GLY A 418 5.11 6.45 3.95
N LEU A 419 5.02 5.17 4.34
CA LEU A 419 4.90 4.03 3.42
C LEU A 419 3.55 3.98 2.70
N SER A 420 2.53 4.67 3.25
CA SER A 420 1.19 4.69 2.68
C SER A 420 1.18 5.35 1.30
N ALA A 421 0.17 5.04 0.49
CA ALA A 421 0.08 5.49 -0.90
C ALA A 421 1.34 5.14 -1.71
N ALA A 422 1.79 3.90 -1.56
CA ALA A 422 2.72 3.24 -2.45
C ALA A 422 2.14 3.18 -3.87
N VAL A 423 2.89 3.68 -4.85
CA VAL A 423 2.46 3.72 -6.26
C VAL A 423 3.22 2.72 -7.12
N ALA A 424 4.42 2.31 -6.70
CA ALA A 424 5.20 1.28 -7.37
C ALA A 424 6.04 0.51 -6.35
N ALA A 425 6.26 -0.78 -6.62
CA ALA A 425 7.20 -1.60 -5.89
C ALA A 425 7.90 -2.57 -6.84
N VAL A 426 9.06 -3.08 -6.44
CA VAL A 426 9.77 -4.14 -7.12
C VAL A 426 10.50 -5.02 -6.11
N TRP A 427 10.59 -6.31 -6.42
CA TRP A 427 11.42 -7.24 -5.70
C TRP A 427 12.89 -7.06 -6.10
N ALA A 428 13.78 -7.03 -5.12
CA ALA A 428 15.22 -7.05 -5.32
C ALA A 428 15.84 -8.16 -4.45
N ASP A 429 16.84 -8.83 -4.98
CA ASP A 429 17.60 -9.79 -4.17
C ASP A 429 18.62 -9.04 -3.30
N VAL A 430 18.85 -9.54 -2.09
CA VAL A 430 19.91 -9.01 -1.21
C VAL A 430 21.25 -9.14 -1.94
N PRO A 431 22.02 -8.07 -2.19
CA PRO A 431 23.31 -8.19 -2.86
C PRO A 431 24.23 -9.10 -2.06
N GLY A 432 24.65 -10.22 -2.66
CA GLY A 432 25.61 -11.14 -2.07
C GLY A 432 26.93 -11.10 -2.82
N THR A 433 28.03 -11.45 -2.16
CA THR A 433 29.28 -11.76 -2.87
C THR A 433 29.05 -12.99 -3.74
N GLU A 434 28.70 -12.77 -5.01
CA GLU A 434 28.62 -13.77 -6.10
C GLU A 434 29.98 -14.41 -6.42
N ASN A 435 30.88 -14.52 -5.45
CA ASN A 435 32.20 -15.09 -5.68
C ASN A 435 32.07 -16.52 -6.18
N LEU A 436 31.18 -17.35 -5.65
CA LEU A 436 31.13 -18.76 -6.07
C LEU A 436 30.55 -18.96 -7.47
N ALA A 437 29.47 -18.28 -7.84
CA ALA A 437 28.85 -18.43 -9.16
C ALA A 437 29.75 -17.87 -10.27
N LYS A 438 30.32 -16.68 -10.07
CA LYS A 438 31.29 -16.08 -11.00
C LYS A 438 32.58 -16.89 -11.12
N VAL A 439 33.08 -17.43 -9.99
CA VAL A 439 34.22 -18.35 -9.99
C VAL A 439 33.90 -19.65 -10.73
N LEU A 440 32.69 -20.20 -10.58
CA LEU A 440 32.29 -21.41 -11.31
C LEU A 440 32.12 -21.16 -12.81
N GLU A 441 31.66 -19.97 -13.21
CA GLU A 441 31.59 -19.54 -14.60
C GLU A 441 32.99 -19.35 -15.19
N GLU A 442 33.91 -18.75 -14.44
CA GLU A 442 35.34 -18.66 -14.80
C GLU A 442 35.98 -20.05 -14.92
N GLU A 443 35.68 -20.99 -14.01
CA GLU A 443 36.11 -22.39 -14.09
C GLU A 443 35.58 -23.09 -15.35
N ALA A 444 34.34 -22.80 -15.78
CA ALA A 444 33.72 -23.39 -16.97
C ALA A 444 34.35 -22.93 -18.29
N HIS A 445 34.94 -21.73 -18.31
CA HIS A 445 35.59 -21.15 -19.49
C HIS A 445 37.12 -21.35 -19.53
N THR A 446 37.70 -22.05 -18.54
CA THR A 446 39.14 -22.33 -18.48
C THR A 446 39.47 -23.79 -18.87
N ASN A 447 40.75 -24.08 -19.10
CA ASN A 447 41.23 -25.43 -19.39
C ASN A 447 40.89 -26.38 -18.22
N PRO A 448 40.43 -27.63 -18.47
CA PRO A 448 40.14 -28.62 -17.43
C PRO A 448 41.20 -28.76 -16.32
N LEU A 449 42.49 -28.65 -16.66
CA LEU A 449 43.58 -28.79 -15.69
C LEU A 449 43.71 -27.57 -14.76
N SER A 450 43.53 -26.35 -15.30
CA SER A 450 43.52 -25.13 -14.49
C SER A 450 42.27 -25.07 -13.61
N ALA A 451 41.11 -25.46 -14.13
CA ALA A 451 39.88 -25.56 -13.36
C ALA A 451 40.01 -26.57 -12.21
N TYR A 452 40.67 -27.71 -12.44
CA TYR A 452 40.92 -28.69 -11.38
C TYR A 452 41.85 -28.16 -10.29
N ILE A 453 42.97 -27.53 -10.66
CA ILE A 453 43.91 -26.91 -9.70
C ILE A 453 43.18 -25.84 -8.89
N HIS A 454 42.43 -24.96 -9.56
CA HIS A 454 41.63 -23.90 -8.95
C HIS A 454 40.62 -24.45 -7.93
N ARG A 455 39.92 -25.53 -8.29
CA ARG A 455 38.96 -26.22 -7.41
C ARG A 455 39.63 -26.80 -6.17
N VAL A 456 40.78 -27.46 -6.32
CA VAL A 456 41.50 -28.05 -5.19
C VAL A 456 42.04 -26.95 -4.27
N THR A 457 42.61 -25.87 -4.81
CA THR A 457 43.06 -24.74 -4.00
C THR A 457 41.89 -24.10 -3.25
N ARG A 458 40.74 -23.90 -3.91
CA ARG A 458 39.52 -23.41 -3.26
C ARG A 458 39.05 -24.31 -2.13
N HIS A 459 39.01 -25.63 -2.34
CA HIS A 459 38.63 -26.57 -1.27
C HIS A 459 39.61 -26.55 -0.10
N ILE A 460 40.91 -26.42 -0.35
CA ILE A 460 41.92 -26.26 0.70
C ILE A 460 41.72 -24.94 1.46
N ASP A 461 41.38 -23.86 0.76
CA ASP A 461 41.08 -22.58 1.38
C ASP A 461 39.76 -22.63 2.17
N ASP A 462 38.75 -23.34 1.68
CA ASP A 462 37.48 -23.57 2.38
C ASP A 462 37.66 -24.38 3.67
N LEU A 463 38.65 -25.29 3.73
CA LEU A 463 38.98 -26.06 4.95
C LEU A 463 39.39 -25.17 6.13
N ARG A 464 39.81 -23.92 5.89
CA ARG A 464 40.11 -22.95 6.96
C ARG A 464 38.87 -22.64 7.82
N TYR A 465 37.67 -22.78 7.26
CA TYR A 465 36.40 -22.56 7.96
C TYR A 465 35.83 -23.84 8.61
N LEU A 466 36.45 -25.01 8.37
CA LEU A 466 35.99 -26.29 8.90
C LEU A 466 35.96 -26.34 10.45
N PRO A 467 36.97 -25.82 11.18
CA PRO A 467 36.94 -25.82 12.64
C PRO A 467 35.70 -25.09 13.19
N ASP A 468 35.44 -23.87 12.72
CA ASP A 468 34.29 -23.07 13.13
C ASP A 468 32.95 -23.77 12.79
N TYR A 469 32.87 -24.40 11.61
CA TYR A 469 31.71 -25.21 11.24
C TYR A 469 31.49 -26.37 12.24
N LEU A 470 32.53 -27.14 12.56
CA LEU A 470 32.43 -28.26 13.50
C LEU A 470 32.05 -27.81 14.92
N PHE A 471 32.60 -26.68 15.39
CA PHE A 471 32.22 -26.10 16.68
C PHE A 471 30.75 -25.64 16.72
N SER A 472 30.17 -25.26 15.57
CA SER A 472 28.76 -24.87 15.49
C SER A 472 27.76 -26.05 15.43
N LEU A 473 28.23 -27.28 15.17
CA LEU A 473 27.35 -28.45 14.99
C LEU A 473 26.52 -28.81 16.22
N PRO A 474 27.05 -28.84 17.47
CA PRO A 474 26.25 -29.17 18.65
C PRO A 474 25.09 -28.18 18.86
N GLU A 475 25.34 -26.88 18.69
CA GLU A 475 24.33 -25.84 18.83
C GLU A 475 23.24 -25.96 17.75
N ARG A 476 23.64 -26.15 16.48
CA ARG A 476 22.72 -26.40 15.36
C ARG A 476 21.88 -27.66 15.55
N PHE A 477 22.46 -28.71 16.11
CA PHE A 477 21.74 -29.96 16.36
C PHE A 477 20.69 -29.75 17.45
N ILE A 478 21.06 -29.13 18.59
CA ILE A 478 20.14 -28.87 19.69
C ILE A 478 18.99 -27.98 19.24
N SER A 479 19.26 -26.87 18.56
CA SER A 479 18.23 -25.95 18.05
C SER A 479 17.30 -26.63 17.03
N SER A 480 17.85 -27.45 16.12
CA SER A 480 17.06 -28.17 15.12
C SER A 480 16.11 -29.20 15.73
N VAL A 481 16.45 -29.76 16.89
CA VAL A 481 15.67 -30.78 17.61
C VAL A 481 14.68 -30.17 18.60
N SER A 482 15.05 -29.06 19.25
CA SER A 482 14.17 -28.35 20.18
C SER A 482 13.18 -27.41 19.49
N GLY A 483 13.22 -27.29 18.16
CA GLY A 483 12.38 -26.36 17.40
C GLY A 483 12.72 -24.89 17.64
N GLY A 484 13.95 -24.61 18.11
CA GLY A 484 14.40 -23.23 18.30
C GLY A 484 14.94 -22.68 16.98
N GLU A 485 14.50 -21.48 16.57
CA GLU A 485 15.12 -20.75 15.48
C GLU A 485 16.62 -20.58 15.78
N THR A 486 17.49 -21.02 14.88
CA THR A 486 18.88 -20.59 14.88
C THR A 486 18.91 -19.12 14.51
N VAL A 487 18.83 -18.24 15.51
CA VAL A 487 19.12 -16.82 15.36
C VAL A 487 20.61 -16.73 15.02
N SER A 488 20.93 -16.79 13.73
CA SER A 488 22.24 -16.40 13.25
C SER A 488 22.37 -14.91 13.57
N LYS A 489 23.07 -14.57 14.66
CA LYS A 489 23.44 -13.20 15.05
C LYS A 489 24.45 -12.59 14.07
N LYS A 490 24.14 -12.61 12.77
CA LYS A 490 24.87 -11.83 11.78
C LYS A 490 24.12 -10.53 11.61
N GLU A 491 24.74 -9.43 12.04
CA GLU A 491 24.21 -8.09 11.78
C GLU A 491 24.27 -7.81 10.28
N GLY A 492 23.18 -7.25 9.73
CA GLY A 492 23.08 -6.86 8.32
C GLY A 492 22.27 -7.82 7.45
N LEU A 493 21.97 -7.36 6.24
CA LEU A 493 21.21 -8.09 5.24
C LEU A 493 22.00 -9.30 4.73
N HIS A 494 21.39 -10.49 4.73
CA HIS A 494 22.01 -11.68 4.19
C HIS A 494 21.04 -12.54 3.38
N ARG A 495 21.57 -13.18 2.33
CA ARG A 495 20.84 -14.21 1.58
C ARG A 495 20.74 -15.48 2.42
N ASP A 496 19.54 -16.05 2.49
CA ASP A 496 19.31 -17.39 3.05
C ASP A 496 19.46 -18.46 1.96
N THR A 497 19.52 -19.73 2.36
CA THR A 497 19.70 -20.86 1.43
C THR A 497 18.46 -21.12 0.56
N PHE A 498 17.28 -20.75 1.05
CA PHE A 498 16.00 -20.99 0.36
C PHE A 498 15.53 -19.78 -0.47
N GLY A 499 16.24 -18.65 -0.38
CA GLY A 499 15.91 -17.42 -1.10
C GLY A 499 14.66 -16.71 -0.57
N PHE A 500 14.32 -16.94 0.70
CA PHE A 500 13.25 -16.22 1.39
C PHE A 500 13.64 -14.78 1.76
N ASN A 501 14.93 -14.51 1.99
CA ASN A 501 15.44 -13.19 2.34
C ASN A 501 15.62 -12.37 1.06
N LYS A 502 14.67 -11.47 0.83
CA LYS A 502 14.60 -10.54 -0.30
C LYS A 502 14.32 -9.13 0.22
N LEU A 503 14.53 -8.18 -0.67
CA LEU A 503 14.23 -6.77 -0.44
C LEU A 503 13.02 -6.37 -1.28
N ILE A 504 12.16 -5.54 -0.70
CA ILE A 504 11.07 -4.87 -1.42
C ILE A 504 11.45 -3.40 -1.50
N VAL A 505 11.69 -2.90 -2.70
CA VAL A 505 11.95 -1.49 -2.93
C VAL A 505 10.66 -0.84 -3.40
N LEU A 506 10.19 0.16 -2.66
CA LEU A 506 8.88 0.75 -2.82
C LEU A 506 8.97 2.27 -2.96
N ALA A 507 8.20 2.85 -3.87
CA ALA A 507 8.09 4.28 -4.10
C ALA A 507 6.67 4.76 -3.79
N THR A 508 6.57 5.87 -3.06
CA THR A 508 5.28 6.46 -2.69
C THR A 508 4.96 7.67 -3.55
N ARG A 509 3.68 8.05 -3.62
CA ARG A 509 3.24 9.25 -4.35
C ARG A 509 3.90 10.54 -3.87
N ARG A 510 4.46 10.55 -2.66
CA ARG A 510 5.19 11.69 -2.05
C ARG A 510 6.63 11.79 -2.57
N GLY A 511 7.07 10.83 -3.39
CA GLY A 511 8.40 10.74 -3.97
C GLY A 511 9.49 10.30 -3.00
N ARG A 512 9.07 9.64 -1.92
CA ARG A 512 9.96 8.94 -0.99
C ARG A 512 10.07 7.47 -1.40
N MET A 513 11.25 6.92 -1.23
CA MET A 513 11.54 5.51 -1.50
C MET A 513 11.93 4.79 -0.21
N TYR A 514 11.60 3.51 -0.15
CA TYR A 514 11.83 2.64 0.99
C TYR A 514 12.41 1.30 0.55
N GLY A 515 13.29 0.74 1.36
CA GLY A 515 13.71 -0.66 1.27
C GLY A 515 13.19 -1.42 2.47
N LEU A 516 12.38 -2.46 2.23
CA LEU A 516 11.86 -3.35 3.27
C LEU A 516 12.56 -4.71 3.19
N SER A 517 12.91 -5.28 4.35
CA SER A 517 13.49 -6.62 4.42
C SER A 517 12.41 -7.67 4.73
N THR A 518 12.34 -8.75 3.95
CA THR A 518 11.47 -9.89 4.29
C THR A 518 11.98 -10.69 5.47
N GLU A 519 13.30 -10.71 5.71
CA GLU A 519 13.94 -11.40 6.83
C GLU A 519 13.42 -10.88 8.17
N HIS A 520 13.25 -9.56 8.27
CA HIS A 520 12.78 -8.88 9.48
C HIS A 520 11.31 -8.46 9.35
N LYS A 521 10.47 -9.32 8.74
CA LYS A 521 9.01 -9.16 8.68
C LYS A 521 8.58 -7.79 8.13
N GLY A 522 9.21 -7.36 7.03
CA GLY A 522 8.89 -6.11 6.35
C GLY A 522 9.41 -4.86 7.06
N GLN A 523 10.35 -4.96 8.00
CA GLN A 523 10.97 -3.80 8.63
C GLN A 523 11.63 -2.89 7.58
N VAL A 524 11.48 -1.58 7.76
CA VAL A 524 12.16 -0.55 6.94
C VAL A 524 13.65 -0.59 7.24
N VAL A 525 14.46 -0.99 6.26
CA VAL A 525 15.93 -0.97 6.32
C VAL A 525 16.45 0.43 6.06
N TRP A 526 15.86 1.12 5.08
CA TRP A 526 16.20 2.49 4.74
C TRP A 526 14.98 3.24 4.18
N SER A 527 14.99 4.56 4.35
CA SER A 527 14.01 5.49 3.77
C SER A 527 14.73 6.73 3.25
N LYS A 528 14.43 7.15 2.02
CA LYS A 528 15.05 8.32 1.38
C LYS A 528 14.01 9.15 0.65
N SER A 529 13.99 10.45 0.89
CA SER A 529 13.24 11.40 0.07
C SER A 529 14.06 11.71 -1.19
N VAL A 530 13.69 11.13 -2.33
CA VAL A 530 14.48 11.20 -3.57
C VAL A 530 13.88 12.18 -4.58
N LEU A 531 12.55 12.19 -4.71
CA LEU A 531 11.80 13.04 -5.65
C LEU A 531 10.73 13.85 -4.90
N PRO A 532 11.10 14.78 -4.00
CA PRO A 532 10.12 15.49 -3.17
C PRO A 532 9.06 16.19 -4.03
N GLN A 533 7.79 16.03 -3.66
CA GLN A 533 6.66 16.63 -4.38
C GLN A 533 6.24 17.96 -3.75
N SER A 534 5.81 18.90 -4.59
CA SER A 534 5.14 20.13 -4.14
C SER A 534 3.79 19.81 -3.50
N PRO A 535 3.27 20.64 -2.57
CA PRO A 535 1.94 20.43 -2.00
C PRO A 535 0.85 20.32 -3.07
N GLY A 536 0.10 19.22 -3.06
CA GLY A 536 -0.96 18.92 -4.04
C GLY A 536 -0.48 18.22 -5.31
N GLU A 537 0.83 18.10 -5.53
CA GLU A 537 1.39 17.27 -6.60
C GLU A 537 1.64 15.84 -6.13
N THR A 538 1.53 14.89 -7.05
CA THR A 538 1.78 13.47 -6.80
C THR A 538 2.75 12.91 -7.83
N LEU A 539 3.68 12.07 -7.36
CA LEU A 539 4.55 11.28 -8.22
C LEU A 539 3.73 10.16 -8.87
N GLU A 540 3.72 10.16 -10.20
CA GLU A 540 3.16 9.07 -10.99
C GLU A 540 4.31 8.24 -11.58
N VAL A 541 4.46 7.01 -11.10
CA VAL A 541 5.51 6.09 -11.56
C VAL A 541 4.99 5.28 -12.74
N LYS A 542 5.72 5.29 -13.86
CA LYS A 542 5.38 4.53 -15.07
C LYS A 542 6.16 3.23 -15.21
N GLY A 543 7.24 3.06 -14.45
CA GLY A 543 8.04 1.85 -14.45
C GLY A 543 9.05 1.81 -13.32
N MET A 544 9.28 0.60 -12.81
CA MET A 544 10.30 0.31 -11.81
C MET A 544 10.90 -1.07 -12.11
N TYR A 545 12.23 -1.18 -12.07
CA TYR A 545 12.93 -2.42 -12.38
C TYR A 545 14.18 -2.58 -11.52
N ALA A 546 14.34 -3.75 -10.92
CA ALA A 546 15.53 -4.13 -10.17
C ALA A 546 16.50 -4.89 -11.08
N LYS A 547 17.75 -4.41 -11.17
CA LYS A 547 18.84 -5.11 -11.82
C LYS A 547 19.46 -6.14 -10.87
N ASP A 548 19.99 -7.22 -11.43
CA ASP A 548 20.66 -8.29 -10.66
C ASP A 548 21.85 -7.78 -9.84
N GLU A 549 22.49 -6.69 -10.29
CA GLU A 549 23.58 -5.99 -9.59
C GLU A 549 23.15 -5.26 -8.31
N GLY A 550 21.87 -5.34 -7.93
CA GLY A 550 21.35 -4.71 -6.71
C GLY A 550 20.98 -3.23 -6.89
N VAL A 551 20.81 -2.75 -8.11
CA VAL A 551 20.39 -1.36 -8.42
C VAL A 551 18.95 -1.36 -8.93
N VAL A 552 18.10 -0.54 -8.31
CA VAL A 552 16.72 -0.32 -8.74
C VAL A 552 16.62 0.96 -9.54
N THR A 553 15.98 0.88 -10.70
CA THR A 553 15.70 2.00 -11.59
C THR A 553 14.22 2.34 -11.60
N LEU A 554 13.88 3.62 -11.64
CA LEU A 554 12.51 4.13 -11.64
C LEU A 554 12.36 5.22 -12.70
N ARG A 555 11.20 5.23 -13.38
CA ARG A 555 10.78 6.30 -14.32
C ARG A 555 9.44 6.90 -13.91
N GLY A 556 9.39 8.23 -13.82
CA GLY A 556 8.17 8.99 -13.57
C GLY A 556 7.54 9.55 -14.85
N ALA A 557 6.25 9.90 -14.76
CA ALA A 557 5.48 10.40 -15.90
C ALA A 557 5.95 11.75 -16.44
N LYS A 558 6.55 12.60 -15.60
CA LYS A 558 7.03 13.94 -15.98
C LYS A 558 8.51 13.91 -16.41
N GLY A 559 9.05 12.73 -16.73
CA GLY A 559 10.45 12.55 -17.14
C GLY A 559 11.42 12.38 -15.97
N GLU A 560 10.93 12.04 -14.78
CA GLU A 560 11.79 11.70 -13.64
C GLU A 560 12.54 10.39 -13.91
N TYR A 561 13.79 10.31 -13.44
CA TYR A 561 14.58 9.07 -13.43
C TYR A 561 15.34 8.94 -12.13
N VAL A 562 15.38 7.73 -11.58
CA VAL A 562 16.17 7.41 -10.39
C VAL A 562 16.86 6.08 -10.58
N ALA A 563 18.13 6.01 -10.18
CA ALA A 563 18.85 4.77 -9.90
C ALA A 563 19.31 4.77 -8.44
N ILE A 564 18.94 3.74 -7.68
CA ILE A 564 19.19 3.63 -6.23
C ILE A 564 19.63 2.22 -5.88
N LYS A 565 20.58 2.07 -4.95
CA LYS A 565 20.96 0.75 -4.44
C LYS A 565 19.84 0.15 -3.59
N SER A 566 19.51 -1.10 -3.84
CA SER A 566 18.41 -1.83 -3.18
C SER A 566 18.63 -2.07 -1.69
N ASP A 567 19.87 -2.29 -1.27
CA ASP A 567 20.28 -2.67 0.09
C ASP A 567 20.52 -1.48 1.02
N THR A 568 21.21 -0.43 0.54
CA THR A 568 21.55 0.75 1.35
C THR A 568 20.63 1.94 1.14
N GLY A 569 19.93 1.99 0.00
CA GLY A 569 19.20 3.19 -0.42
C GLY A 569 20.12 4.32 -0.89
N ASP A 570 21.41 4.03 -1.17
CA ASP A 570 22.30 5.04 -1.72
C ASP A 570 21.88 5.39 -3.14
N VAL A 571 21.69 6.69 -3.35
CA VAL A 571 21.26 7.24 -4.62
C VAL A 571 22.45 7.26 -5.57
N VAL A 572 22.36 6.52 -6.67
CA VAL A 572 23.37 6.48 -7.73
C VAL A 572 23.16 7.64 -8.70
N GLU A 573 21.91 7.84 -9.13
CA GLU A 573 21.56 8.89 -10.09
C GLU A 573 20.12 9.36 -9.87
N VAL A 574 19.87 10.67 -9.98
CA VAL A 574 18.53 11.27 -9.94
C VAL A 574 18.43 12.35 -10.99
N MET A 575 17.37 12.28 -11.79
CA MET A 575 16.94 13.32 -12.71
C MET A 575 15.53 13.75 -12.31
N PRO A 576 15.31 15.00 -11.87
CA PRO A 576 14.00 15.49 -11.46
C PRO A 576 13.05 15.71 -12.65
N ALA A 577 11.79 16.06 -12.36
CA ALA A 577 10.77 16.31 -13.37
C ALA A 577 11.23 17.36 -14.41
N GLY A 578 10.94 17.10 -15.69
CA GLY A 578 11.35 17.96 -16.80
C GLY A 578 12.79 17.75 -17.31
N SER A 579 13.60 16.90 -16.66
CA SER A 579 14.95 16.58 -17.13
C SER A 579 14.95 15.72 -18.40
N LEU A 580 13.93 14.87 -18.54
CA LEU A 580 13.70 14.02 -19.70
C LEU A 580 12.30 14.25 -20.26
N PRO A 581 12.01 13.79 -21.48
CA PRO A 581 10.67 13.85 -22.06
C PRO A 581 9.63 13.16 -21.17
N ARG A 582 8.37 13.57 -21.30
CA ARG A 582 7.25 12.94 -20.61
C ARG A 582 7.11 11.49 -21.03
N VAL A 583 6.77 10.64 -20.07
CA VAL A 583 6.68 9.19 -20.24
C VAL A 583 5.23 8.76 -20.01
N ALA A 584 4.64 8.08 -20.99
CA ALA A 584 3.29 7.53 -20.87
C ALA A 584 3.32 6.11 -20.29
N SER A 585 4.28 5.29 -20.72
CA SER A 585 4.47 3.92 -20.28
C SER A 585 5.95 3.52 -20.37
N THR A 586 6.28 2.34 -19.85
CA THR A 586 7.66 1.83 -19.88
C THR A 586 7.67 0.34 -20.17
N VAL A 587 8.82 -0.14 -20.65
CA VAL A 587 9.05 -1.54 -20.96
C VAL A 587 10.48 -1.90 -20.60
N VAL A 588 10.66 -3.07 -19.99
CA VAL A 588 11.98 -3.62 -19.72
C VAL A 588 12.44 -4.32 -20.99
N VAL A 589 13.59 -3.93 -21.51
CA VAL A 589 14.14 -4.46 -22.76
C VAL A 589 15.56 -4.97 -22.53
N ASP A 590 15.89 -6.04 -23.26
CA ASP A 590 17.24 -6.57 -23.32
C ASP A 590 18.07 -5.78 -24.34
N SER A 591 19.31 -5.49 -23.99
CA SER A 591 20.26 -4.78 -24.85
C SER A 591 21.68 -5.34 -24.68
N PRO A 592 22.62 -5.04 -25.60
CA PRO A 592 24.03 -5.42 -25.43
C PRO A 592 24.66 -4.94 -24.11
N ALA A 593 24.20 -3.81 -23.57
CA ALA A 593 24.65 -3.27 -22.28
C ALA A 593 23.91 -3.87 -21.05
N GLY A 594 23.00 -4.83 -21.27
CA GLY A 594 22.16 -5.43 -20.24
C GLY A 594 20.71 -4.95 -20.26
N LYS A 595 19.91 -5.44 -19.32
CA LYS A 595 18.48 -5.11 -19.22
C LYS A 595 18.29 -3.69 -18.71
N TRP A 596 17.38 -2.95 -19.31
CA TRP A 596 17.05 -1.60 -18.87
C TRP A 596 15.61 -1.23 -19.16
N LEU A 597 15.16 -0.14 -18.55
CA LEU A 597 13.78 0.32 -18.61
C LEU A 597 13.66 1.45 -19.63
N LEU A 598 13.16 1.09 -20.82
CA LEU A 598 12.93 1.98 -21.96
C LEU A 598 11.67 2.82 -21.73
N PRO A 599 11.78 4.16 -21.73
CA PRO A 599 10.62 5.04 -21.65
C PRO A 599 9.91 5.14 -23.01
N VAL A 600 8.58 5.07 -22.99
CA VAL A 600 7.72 5.30 -24.15
C VAL A 600 6.90 6.58 -23.88
N GLY A 601 7.00 7.54 -24.77
CA GLY A 601 6.29 8.81 -24.72
C GLY A 601 4.79 8.67 -24.99
N HIS A 602 4.07 9.79 -24.95
CA HIS A 602 2.69 9.83 -25.44
C HIS A 602 2.67 9.45 -26.93
N ASN A 603 1.58 8.82 -27.37
CA ASN A 603 1.40 8.37 -28.76
C ASN A 603 2.42 7.32 -29.24
N GLY A 604 3.09 6.63 -28.30
CA GLY A 604 4.01 5.56 -28.63
C GLY A 604 5.37 6.03 -29.14
N GLU A 605 5.68 7.32 -29.03
CA GLU A 605 6.96 7.87 -29.44
C GLU A 605 8.09 7.34 -28.54
N VAL A 606 9.07 6.66 -29.15
CA VAL A 606 10.28 6.24 -28.45
C VAL A 606 11.36 7.29 -28.74
N GLY A 607 11.91 7.89 -27.67
CA GLY A 607 13.01 8.85 -27.80
C GLY A 607 14.28 8.23 -28.43
N PRO A 608 15.31 9.03 -28.74
CA PRO A 608 16.54 8.50 -29.32
C PRO A 608 17.18 7.46 -28.40
N VAL A 609 17.34 6.24 -28.90
CA VAL A 609 18.01 5.14 -28.19
C VAL A 609 19.52 5.24 -28.41
N PRO A 610 20.34 5.28 -27.35
CA PRO A 610 21.80 5.27 -27.48
C PRO A 610 22.33 3.97 -28.10
N ALA A 611 23.42 4.08 -28.88
CA ALA A 611 24.16 2.92 -29.37
C ALA A 611 24.60 2.00 -28.21
N GLY A 612 24.46 0.68 -28.37
CA GLY A 612 24.71 -0.30 -27.32
C GLY A 612 23.54 -0.53 -26.33
N PHE A 613 22.52 0.34 -26.32
CA PHE A 613 21.26 0.15 -25.57
C PHE A 613 20.09 -0.27 -26.48
N THR A 614 20.38 -0.62 -27.73
CA THR A 614 19.41 -1.06 -28.73
C THR A 614 18.59 -2.26 -28.23
N PRO A 615 17.25 -2.14 -28.16
CA PRO A 615 16.36 -3.25 -27.81
C PRO A 615 16.55 -4.44 -28.75
N ALA A 616 16.75 -5.63 -28.18
CA ALA A 616 16.86 -6.87 -28.95
C ALA A 616 15.50 -7.38 -29.48
N GLU A 617 14.41 -6.97 -28.84
CA GLU A 617 13.05 -7.47 -29.06
C GLU A 617 12.18 -6.47 -29.83
N THR A 618 11.10 -6.96 -30.45
CA THR A 618 10.03 -6.09 -30.98
C THR A 618 9.19 -5.57 -29.81
N ILE A 619 8.97 -4.26 -29.77
CA ILE A 619 8.29 -3.58 -28.68
C ILE A 619 6.91 -3.16 -29.12
N VAL A 620 5.90 -3.34 -28.27
CA VAL A 620 4.54 -2.90 -28.56
C VAL A 620 4.26 -1.57 -27.88
N VAL A 621 3.81 -0.59 -28.64
CA VAL A 621 3.46 0.74 -28.15
C VAL A 621 2.03 1.11 -28.52
N ARG A 622 1.41 1.97 -27.71
CA ARG A 622 0.08 2.54 -27.99
C ARG A 622 0.26 3.89 -28.68
N GLY A 623 -0.06 3.91 -29.98
CA GLY A 623 -0.10 5.08 -30.83
C GLY A 623 -1.37 5.91 -30.68
N GLU A 624 -1.47 6.97 -31.48
CA GLU A 624 -2.68 7.81 -31.54
C GLU A 624 -3.93 7.01 -31.94
N GLY A 625 -5.09 7.43 -31.42
CA GLY A 625 -6.38 6.88 -31.80
C GLY A 625 -6.60 5.42 -31.41
N GLU A 626 -6.01 4.96 -30.30
CA GLU A 626 -6.12 3.56 -29.84
C GLU A 626 -5.52 2.56 -30.84
N THR A 627 -4.43 2.96 -31.49
CA THR A 627 -3.67 2.08 -32.39
C THR A 627 -2.56 1.40 -31.59
N LEU A 628 -2.39 0.09 -31.75
CA LEU A 628 -1.20 -0.61 -31.26
C LEU A 628 -0.19 -0.73 -32.41
N LYS A 629 1.09 -0.52 -32.11
CA LYS A 629 2.18 -0.59 -33.08
C LYS A 629 3.29 -1.50 -32.56
N GLY A 630 3.85 -2.32 -33.45
CA GLY A 630 5.07 -3.07 -33.20
C GLY A 630 6.28 -2.34 -33.75
N LEU A 631 7.22 -1.99 -32.89
CA LEU A 631 8.45 -1.27 -33.24
C LEU A 631 9.65 -2.19 -33.10
N LYS A 632 10.54 -2.15 -34.10
CA LYS A 632 11.83 -2.83 -34.08
C LYS A 632 12.94 -1.80 -34.17
N PHE A 633 14.04 -2.03 -33.46
CA PHE A 633 15.18 -1.13 -33.44
C PHE A 633 16.36 -1.78 -34.15
N VAL A 634 16.97 -1.04 -35.08
CA VAL A 634 18.13 -1.50 -35.85
C VAL A 634 19.28 -0.52 -35.61
N GLU A 635 20.43 -1.04 -35.21
CA GLU A 635 21.63 -0.25 -35.03
C GLU A 635 22.53 -0.36 -36.26
N ALA A 636 22.77 0.77 -36.93
CA ALA A 636 23.67 0.87 -38.07
C ALA A 636 24.54 2.13 -37.96
N ASN A 637 25.85 2.00 -38.17
CA ASN A 637 26.82 3.11 -38.08
C ASN A 637 26.75 3.89 -36.75
N ASN A 638 26.62 3.19 -35.61
CA ASN A 638 26.50 3.78 -34.28
C ASN A 638 25.27 4.70 -34.09
N LYS A 639 24.24 4.50 -34.91
CA LYS A 639 22.94 5.16 -34.84
C LYS A 639 21.85 4.10 -34.78
N VAL A 640 20.92 4.26 -33.85
CA VAL A 640 19.74 3.41 -33.76
C VAL A 640 18.60 4.04 -34.55
N THR A 641 17.98 3.25 -35.42
CA THR A 641 16.79 3.62 -36.18
C THR A 641 15.61 2.76 -35.76
N GLU A 642 14.47 3.39 -35.58
CA GLU A 642 13.18 2.75 -35.31
C GLU A 642 12.51 2.37 -36.64
N GLU A 643 12.01 1.14 -36.71
CA GLU A 643 11.24 0.59 -37.83
C GLU A 643 9.89 0.08 -37.33
N GLU A 644 8.78 0.65 -37.84
CA GLU A 644 7.44 0.13 -37.59
C GLU A 644 7.22 -1.16 -38.39
N VAL A 645 6.96 -2.27 -37.70
CA VAL A 645 6.81 -3.60 -38.29
C VAL A 645 5.35 -3.91 -38.59
N TRP A 646 4.44 -3.54 -37.68
CA TRP A 646 3.01 -3.77 -37.80
C TRP A 646 2.22 -2.70 -37.04
N GLN A 647 0.95 -2.53 -37.43
CA GLN A 647 -0.01 -1.70 -36.73
C GLN A 647 -1.38 -2.39 -36.65
N LEU A 648 -2.05 -2.26 -35.51
CA LEU A 648 -3.38 -2.79 -35.24
C LEU A 648 -4.26 -1.64 -34.74
N GLN A 649 -5.22 -1.23 -35.57
CA GLN A 649 -6.18 -0.18 -35.23
C GLN A 649 -7.44 -0.81 -34.61
N LEU A 650 -7.79 -0.39 -33.39
CA LEU A 650 -9.04 -0.78 -32.74
C LEU A 650 -10.26 -0.14 -33.42
N PHE A 651 -11.45 -0.72 -33.22
CA PHE A 651 -12.69 -0.19 -33.80
C PHE A 651 -13.03 1.20 -33.25
N ARG A 652 -13.69 2.03 -34.06
CA ARG A 652 -14.09 3.38 -33.66
C ARG A 652 -14.98 3.34 -32.41
N GLY A 653 -14.63 4.13 -31.41
CA GLY A 653 -15.36 4.22 -30.14
C GLY A 653 -14.83 3.30 -29.04
N GLN A 654 -14.02 2.30 -29.38
CA GLN A 654 -13.34 1.46 -28.39
C GLN A 654 -12.16 2.22 -27.78
N LYS A 655 -11.99 2.10 -26.45
CA LYS A 655 -10.82 2.59 -25.72
C LYS A 655 -10.16 1.43 -24.99
N ILE A 656 -8.83 1.34 -25.05
CA ILE A 656 -8.10 0.33 -24.26
C ILE A 656 -8.23 0.67 -22.79
N VAL A 657 -8.79 -0.27 -22.01
CA VAL A 657 -8.98 -0.16 -20.57
C VAL A 657 -7.96 -0.97 -19.78
N GLU A 658 -7.50 -2.10 -20.32
CA GLU A 658 -6.54 -2.98 -19.64
C GLU A 658 -5.68 -3.73 -20.67
N ILE A 659 -4.40 -3.94 -20.33
CA ILE A 659 -3.49 -4.81 -21.08
C ILE A 659 -2.83 -5.78 -20.12
N ALA A 660 -3.09 -7.08 -20.29
CA ALA A 660 -2.36 -8.12 -19.56
C ALA A 660 -1.21 -8.65 -20.42
N LYS A 661 -0.05 -8.77 -19.81
CA LYS A 661 1.13 -9.39 -20.42
C LYS A 661 1.57 -10.56 -19.57
N ARG A 662 2.28 -11.48 -20.21
CA ARG A 662 2.98 -12.55 -19.51
C ARG A 662 4.10 -11.96 -18.64
N ASP A 663 4.28 -12.51 -17.44
CA ASP A 663 5.38 -12.12 -16.58
C ASP A 663 6.74 -12.54 -17.17
N SER A 664 7.78 -11.75 -16.88
CA SER A 664 9.14 -12.01 -17.38
C SER A 664 9.72 -13.34 -16.88
N HIS A 665 9.32 -13.77 -15.68
CA HIS A 665 9.64 -15.09 -15.12
C HIS A 665 8.40 -15.97 -15.15
N ASP A 666 8.20 -16.65 -16.27
CA ASP A 666 7.09 -17.60 -16.44
C ASP A 666 7.57 -18.90 -17.11
N PRO A 667 8.34 -19.74 -16.40
CA PRO A 667 8.82 -21.02 -16.92
C PRO A 667 7.68 -22.02 -17.14
N ILE A 668 7.81 -22.86 -18.17
CA ILE A 668 6.81 -23.87 -18.55
C ILE A 668 7.36 -25.26 -18.20
N ALA A 669 6.73 -25.93 -17.23
CA ALA A 669 7.14 -27.27 -16.81
C ALA A 669 6.70 -28.39 -17.77
N SER A 670 5.57 -28.21 -18.48
CA SER A 670 5.03 -29.22 -19.40
C SER A 670 4.39 -28.58 -20.63
N ILE A 671 4.76 -29.09 -21.81
CA ILE A 671 4.24 -28.68 -23.13
C ILE A 671 2.77 -29.08 -23.37
N GLY A 672 2.29 -30.11 -22.68
CA GLY A 672 0.95 -30.65 -22.89
C GLY A 672 0.29 -31.03 -21.56
N ARG A 673 -1.02 -31.22 -21.62
CA ARG A 673 -1.81 -31.76 -20.50
C ARG A 673 -2.28 -33.16 -20.87
N VAL A 674 -2.01 -34.13 -20.01
CA VAL A 674 -2.48 -35.52 -20.17
C VAL A 674 -3.94 -35.61 -19.75
N LEU A 675 -4.78 -36.15 -20.62
CA LEU A 675 -6.21 -36.36 -20.40
C LEU A 675 -6.47 -37.69 -19.69
N ALA A 676 -7.68 -37.86 -19.18
CA ALA A 676 -8.14 -39.08 -18.52
C ALA A 676 -7.96 -40.37 -19.36
N ASP A 677 -8.02 -40.25 -20.69
CA ASP A 677 -7.84 -41.34 -21.64
C ASP A 677 -6.38 -41.53 -22.10
N ARG A 678 -5.43 -40.87 -21.44
CA ARG A 678 -3.98 -40.87 -21.73
C ARG A 678 -3.59 -40.21 -23.05
N ARG A 679 -4.51 -39.53 -23.74
CA ARG A 679 -4.16 -38.62 -24.83
C ARG A 679 -3.65 -37.29 -24.25
N VAL A 680 -3.03 -36.48 -25.07
CA VAL A 680 -2.38 -35.23 -24.67
C VAL A 680 -2.99 -34.07 -25.42
N SER A 681 -3.50 -33.08 -24.70
CA SER A 681 -3.82 -31.78 -25.30
C SER A 681 -2.59 -30.89 -25.23
N TYR A 682 -2.02 -30.56 -26.38
CA TYR A 682 -0.84 -29.69 -26.46
C TYR A 682 -1.21 -28.24 -26.22
N LYS A 683 -0.47 -27.58 -25.32
CA LYS A 683 -0.73 -26.19 -24.94
C LYS A 683 -0.22 -25.27 -26.03
N TYR A 684 -0.97 -24.21 -26.33
CA TYR A 684 -0.48 -23.16 -27.19
C TYR A 684 0.45 -22.23 -26.40
N LEU A 685 1.76 -22.33 -26.66
CA LEU A 685 2.80 -21.68 -25.86
C LEU A 685 3.55 -20.64 -26.69
N ASN A 686 2.94 -19.47 -26.85
CA ASN A 686 3.59 -18.33 -27.48
C ASN A 686 4.06 -17.35 -26.38
N PRO A 687 5.37 -17.10 -26.21
CA PRO A 687 5.85 -16.12 -25.22
C PRO A 687 5.56 -14.67 -25.62
N ASN A 688 5.25 -14.43 -26.90
CA ASN A 688 5.08 -13.11 -27.48
C ASN A 688 3.60 -12.74 -27.61
N THR A 689 2.82 -12.86 -26.54
CA THR A 689 1.40 -12.56 -26.56
C THR A 689 1.00 -11.57 -25.48
N ILE A 690 0.03 -10.72 -25.82
CA ILE A 690 -0.64 -9.82 -24.88
C ILE A 690 -2.15 -9.95 -25.01
N VAL A 691 -2.85 -9.70 -23.92
CA VAL A 691 -4.32 -9.60 -23.91
C VAL A 691 -4.67 -8.12 -23.85
N VAL A 692 -5.45 -7.67 -24.82
CA VAL A 692 -5.91 -6.29 -24.94
C VAL A 692 -7.41 -6.26 -24.67
N ALA A 693 -7.81 -5.58 -23.60
CA ALA A 693 -9.21 -5.35 -23.29
C ALA A 693 -9.59 -3.91 -23.65
N ALA A 694 -10.60 -3.76 -24.50
CA ALA A 694 -11.07 -2.48 -25.01
C ALA A 694 -12.58 -2.32 -24.82
N MET A 695 -12.98 -1.19 -24.23
CA MET A 695 -14.37 -0.89 -23.90
C MET A 695 -14.99 0.08 -24.90
N ASP A 696 -16.18 -0.24 -25.40
CA ASP A 696 -17.05 0.71 -26.08
C ASP A 696 -18.18 1.13 -25.10
N GLU A 697 -18.05 2.34 -24.58
CA GLU A 697 -18.99 2.92 -23.61
C GLU A 697 -20.39 3.10 -24.21
N ALA A 698 -20.51 3.40 -25.50
CA ALA A 698 -21.79 3.69 -26.14
C ALA A 698 -22.66 2.43 -26.31
N SER A 699 -22.02 1.29 -26.60
CA SER A 699 -22.69 -0.01 -26.70
C SER A 699 -22.63 -0.84 -25.41
N SER A 700 -21.92 -0.34 -24.38
CA SER A 700 -21.61 -1.09 -23.15
C SER A 700 -21.01 -2.46 -23.46
N SER A 701 -20.05 -2.53 -24.38
CA SER A 701 -19.42 -3.78 -24.82
C SER A 701 -17.92 -3.80 -24.58
N LEU A 702 -17.43 -4.91 -24.05
CA LEU A 702 -16.02 -5.16 -23.80
C LEU A 702 -15.48 -6.15 -24.85
N SER A 703 -14.50 -5.71 -25.65
CA SER A 703 -13.76 -6.58 -26.56
C SER A 703 -12.46 -7.01 -25.90
N VAL A 704 -12.22 -8.32 -25.83
CA VAL A 704 -10.98 -8.91 -25.32
C VAL A 704 -10.28 -9.62 -26.47
N GLN A 705 -9.06 -9.21 -26.78
CA GLN A 705 -8.29 -9.70 -27.93
C GLN A 705 -6.93 -10.22 -27.47
N LEU A 706 -6.59 -11.45 -27.86
CA LEU A 706 -5.25 -12.00 -27.71
C LEU A 706 -4.44 -11.64 -28.97
N VAL A 707 -3.34 -10.91 -28.79
CA VAL A 707 -2.54 -10.36 -29.89
C VAL A 707 -1.11 -10.88 -29.79
N ASP A 708 -0.56 -11.32 -30.91
CA ASP A 708 0.87 -11.65 -31.05
C ASP A 708 1.70 -10.35 -31.18
N THR A 709 2.67 -10.15 -30.30
CA THR A 709 3.44 -8.90 -30.21
C THR A 709 4.50 -8.76 -31.30
N ILE A 710 4.86 -9.84 -31.99
CA ILE A 710 5.87 -9.82 -33.05
C ILE A 710 5.25 -9.50 -34.42
N SER A 711 4.10 -10.11 -34.72
CA SER A 711 3.42 -10.03 -36.01
C SER A 711 2.22 -9.06 -36.02
N GLY A 712 1.66 -8.74 -34.85
CA GLY A 712 0.42 -7.96 -34.73
C GLY A 712 -0.85 -8.76 -35.03
N GLN A 713 -0.73 -10.08 -35.24
CA GLN A 713 -1.87 -10.93 -35.54
C GLN A 713 -2.78 -11.08 -34.32
N VAL A 714 -4.08 -10.86 -34.51
CA VAL A 714 -5.10 -11.20 -33.52
C VAL A 714 -5.30 -12.72 -33.54
N LEU A 715 -4.86 -13.39 -32.48
CA LEU A 715 -4.89 -14.85 -32.33
C LEU A 715 -6.26 -15.34 -31.89
N ALA A 716 -6.93 -14.58 -31.01
CA ALA A 716 -8.28 -14.84 -30.54
C ALA A 716 -8.98 -13.53 -30.19
N ALA A 717 -10.31 -13.49 -30.35
CA ALA A 717 -11.10 -12.32 -30.02
C ALA A 717 -12.46 -12.73 -29.43
N GLN A 718 -12.86 -12.06 -28.37
CA GLN A 718 -14.13 -12.25 -27.67
C GLN A 718 -14.78 -10.90 -27.41
N SER A 719 -16.11 -10.88 -27.34
CA SER A 719 -16.90 -9.67 -27.06
C SER A 719 -17.98 -9.98 -26.04
N TYR A 720 -18.06 -9.13 -25.01
CA TYR A 720 -19.02 -9.24 -23.92
C TYR A 720 -19.93 -8.02 -23.91
N ALA A 721 -21.24 -8.24 -24.03
CA ALA A 721 -22.23 -7.17 -24.01
C ALA A 721 -22.70 -6.87 -22.58
N GLY A 722 -23.13 -5.62 -22.33
CA GLY A 722 -23.71 -5.19 -21.06
C GLY A 722 -22.68 -5.05 -19.93
N VAL A 723 -21.42 -4.77 -20.27
CA VAL A 723 -20.35 -4.51 -19.29
C VAL A 723 -20.45 -3.08 -18.77
N ASP A 724 -20.28 -2.91 -17.47
CA ASP A 724 -20.27 -1.61 -16.81
C ASP A 724 -18.85 -1.04 -16.75
N SER A 725 -18.58 0.03 -17.49
CA SER A 725 -17.27 0.69 -17.54
C SER A 725 -16.93 1.47 -16.27
N THR A 726 -17.89 1.68 -15.37
CA THR A 726 -17.66 2.36 -14.09
C THR A 726 -17.09 1.44 -13.01
N LYS A 727 -17.05 0.12 -13.29
CA LYS A 727 -16.51 -0.90 -12.39
C LYS A 727 -15.12 -1.36 -12.87
N PRO A 728 -14.27 -1.87 -11.95
CA PRO A 728 -12.94 -2.34 -12.32
C PRO A 728 -13.00 -3.45 -13.38
N ILE A 729 -12.11 -3.34 -14.37
CA ILE A 729 -11.81 -4.37 -15.36
C ILE A 729 -10.34 -4.73 -15.18
N SER A 730 -10.05 -6.01 -14.93
CA SER A 730 -8.67 -6.48 -14.75
C SER A 730 -8.47 -7.77 -15.52
N CYS A 731 -7.30 -7.94 -16.11
CA CYS A 731 -6.94 -9.14 -16.86
C CYS A 731 -5.57 -9.63 -16.40
N THR A 732 -5.36 -10.94 -16.47
CA THR A 732 -4.06 -11.55 -16.21
C THR A 732 -3.83 -12.71 -17.19
N MET A 733 -2.56 -13.01 -17.46
CA MET A 733 -2.16 -14.06 -18.38
C MET A 733 -0.97 -14.81 -17.82
N ALA A 734 -0.98 -16.14 -17.96
CA ALA A 734 0.16 -16.96 -17.59
C ALA A 734 0.16 -18.26 -18.40
N GLU A 735 1.35 -18.78 -18.70
CA GLU A 735 1.53 -20.03 -19.44
C GLU A 735 0.76 -20.06 -20.78
N ASN A 736 -0.40 -20.73 -20.82
CA ASN A 736 -1.25 -20.95 -21.99
C ASN A 736 -2.68 -20.48 -21.75
N TRP A 737 -2.91 -19.62 -20.76
CA TRP A 737 -4.26 -19.17 -20.42
C TRP A 737 -4.28 -17.71 -20.02
N TYR A 738 -5.45 -17.10 -20.16
CA TYR A 738 -5.71 -15.75 -19.66
C TYR A 738 -7.09 -15.66 -19.03
N ALA A 739 -7.20 -14.77 -18.04
CA ALA A 739 -8.45 -14.51 -17.36
C ALA A 739 -8.73 -13.01 -17.35
N CYS A 740 -10.00 -12.63 -17.50
CA CYS A 740 -10.46 -11.26 -17.34
C CYS A 740 -11.67 -11.22 -16.42
N THR A 741 -11.71 -10.21 -15.54
CA THR A 741 -12.80 -9.94 -14.62
C THR A 741 -13.44 -8.60 -14.92
N PHE A 742 -14.77 -8.54 -14.85
CA PHE A 742 -15.56 -7.33 -15.09
C PHE A 742 -16.95 -7.46 -14.46
N PHE A 743 -17.62 -6.34 -14.22
CA PHE A 743 -19.04 -6.33 -13.85
C PHE A 743 -19.89 -6.20 -15.10
N GLY A 744 -20.88 -7.08 -15.25
CA GLY A 744 -21.73 -7.04 -16.44
C GLY A 744 -23.05 -7.76 -16.31
N ARG A 745 -23.92 -7.47 -17.28
CA ARG A 745 -25.22 -8.11 -17.46
C ARG A 745 -25.14 -9.18 -18.54
N TYR A 746 -25.15 -10.44 -18.13
CA TYR A 746 -25.23 -11.58 -19.03
C TYR A 746 -26.69 -11.93 -19.34
N THR A 747 -27.04 -12.14 -20.61
CA THR A 747 -28.37 -12.63 -21.00
C THR A 747 -28.30 -14.14 -21.21
N LEU A 748 -29.17 -14.89 -20.54
CA LEU A 748 -29.19 -16.35 -20.61
C LEU A 748 -29.60 -16.84 -22.01
N GLU A 749 -28.85 -17.80 -22.54
CA GLU A 749 -29.09 -18.45 -23.83
C GLU A 749 -30.06 -19.65 -23.73
N ASP A 750 -30.98 -19.62 -22.76
CA ASP A 750 -32.00 -20.66 -22.53
C ASP A 750 -33.35 -20.32 -23.18
N GLY A 751 -33.40 -19.26 -23.99
CA GLY A 751 -34.62 -18.74 -24.61
C GLY A 751 -35.54 -17.96 -23.65
N SER A 752 -35.22 -17.89 -22.36
CA SER A 752 -36.04 -17.19 -21.35
C SER A 752 -35.89 -15.67 -21.38
N LYS A 753 -34.84 -15.16 -22.07
CA LYS A 753 -34.42 -13.75 -22.10
C LYS A 753 -34.15 -13.15 -20.71
N ARG A 754 -33.94 -13.99 -19.70
CA ARG A 754 -33.55 -13.54 -18.36
C ARG A 754 -32.11 -13.06 -18.40
N SER A 755 -31.80 -12.03 -17.62
CA SER A 755 -30.44 -11.53 -17.48
C SER A 755 -29.94 -11.67 -16.04
N ILE A 756 -28.69 -12.06 -15.88
CA ILE A 756 -27.97 -12.10 -14.61
C ILE A 756 -27.01 -10.92 -14.58
N GLN A 757 -27.00 -10.18 -13.49
CA GLN A 757 -26.02 -9.12 -13.22
C GLN A 757 -25.09 -9.58 -12.11
N GLY A 758 -23.81 -9.30 -12.25
CA GLY A 758 -22.82 -9.63 -11.24
C GLY A 758 -21.40 -9.45 -11.75
N TYR A 759 -20.44 -9.64 -10.85
CA TYR A 759 -19.04 -9.76 -11.22
C TYR A 759 -18.81 -11.10 -11.91
N GLN A 760 -18.10 -11.07 -13.02
CA GLN A 760 -17.81 -12.24 -13.83
C GLN A 760 -16.31 -12.36 -13.98
N ILE A 761 -15.79 -13.58 -13.88
CA ILE A 761 -14.44 -13.94 -14.29
C ILE A 761 -14.54 -14.92 -15.44
N VAL A 762 -13.92 -14.59 -16.56
CA VAL A 762 -13.88 -15.46 -17.75
C VAL A 762 -12.46 -15.98 -17.92
N ILE A 763 -12.31 -17.30 -17.89
CA ILE A 763 -11.04 -18.00 -18.13
C ILE A 763 -11.01 -18.53 -19.55
N ASN A 764 -9.86 -18.40 -20.20
CA ASN A 764 -9.61 -18.88 -21.56
C ASN A 764 -8.34 -19.72 -21.57
N ASP A 765 -8.47 -20.99 -21.94
CA ASP A 765 -7.37 -21.92 -22.14
C ASP A 765 -7.02 -22.05 -23.62
N LEU A 766 -5.72 -22.02 -23.92
CA LEU A 766 -5.20 -22.03 -25.29
C LEU A 766 -4.51 -23.36 -25.58
N TYR A 767 -4.97 -24.07 -26.61
CA TYR A 767 -4.42 -25.33 -27.09
C TYR A 767 -4.00 -25.24 -28.55
N GLU A 768 -3.05 -26.07 -28.98
CA GLU A 768 -2.59 -26.11 -30.38
C GLU A 768 -3.67 -26.67 -31.33
N SER A 769 -4.56 -27.54 -30.83
CA SER A 769 -5.66 -28.14 -31.58
C SER A 769 -6.87 -28.40 -30.68
N SER A 770 -8.05 -28.53 -31.29
CA SER A 770 -9.27 -29.00 -30.64
C SER A 770 -9.25 -30.51 -30.36
N SER A 771 -8.39 -31.26 -31.06
CA SER A 771 -8.28 -32.71 -30.95
C SER A 771 -7.10 -33.12 -30.06
N PRO A 772 -7.26 -34.09 -29.15
CA PRO A 772 -6.14 -34.62 -28.38
C PRO A 772 -5.15 -35.40 -29.25
N ASN A 773 -3.87 -35.43 -28.85
CA ASN A 773 -2.72 -35.97 -29.59
C ASN A 773 -2.48 -35.32 -30.96
N ASP A 774 -2.98 -34.12 -31.15
CA ASP A 774 -2.81 -33.35 -32.38
C ASP A 774 -2.18 -31.99 -32.05
N ARG A 775 -1.08 -31.68 -32.75
CA ARG A 775 -0.34 -30.40 -32.63
C ARG A 775 -0.83 -29.37 -33.65
N GLY A 776 -1.91 -29.68 -34.36
CA GLY A 776 -2.48 -28.83 -35.38
C GLY A 776 -1.44 -28.52 -36.48
N PRO A 777 -1.46 -27.30 -37.04
CA PRO A 777 -0.54 -26.91 -38.11
C PRO A 777 0.95 -26.90 -37.75
N LEU A 778 1.31 -27.04 -36.47
CA LEU A 778 2.70 -27.09 -36.02
C LEU A 778 3.34 -28.48 -36.23
N GLY A 779 2.53 -29.54 -36.30
CA GLY A 779 3.02 -30.91 -36.48
C GLY A 779 4.16 -31.27 -35.51
N ASP A 780 5.20 -31.93 -36.02
CA ASP A 780 6.37 -32.36 -35.24
C ASP A 780 7.45 -31.27 -35.10
N ALA A 781 7.14 -30.01 -35.39
CA ALA A 781 8.13 -28.93 -35.33
C ALA A 781 8.70 -28.75 -33.91
N GLU A 782 10.03 -28.72 -33.82
CA GLU A 782 10.77 -28.48 -32.58
C GLU A 782 10.73 -27.00 -32.15
N THR A 783 10.58 -26.09 -33.10
CA THR A 783 10.60 -24.63 -32.87
C THR A 783 9.39 -23.95 -33.48
N PHE A 784 8.85 -22.95 -32.79
CA PHE A 784 7.79 -22.08 -33.28
C PHE A 784 8.34 -20.67 -33.53
N SER A 785 7.91 -20.05 -34.63
CA SER A 785 8.19 -18.64 -34.93
C SER A 785 6.95 -17.99 -35.54
N PRO A 786 6.44 -16.87 -34.98
CA PRO A 786 5.33 -16.14 -35.57
C PRO A 786 5.60 -15.59 -36.98
N LEU A 787 6.88 -15.45 -37.37
CA LEU A 787 7.30 -14.83 -38.62
C LEU A 787 7.78 -15.82 -39.69
N LYS A 788 8.14 -17.05 -39.29
CA LYS A 788 8.63 -18.07 -40.22
C LYS A 788 7.53 -19.12 -40.43
N PRO A 789 7.14 -19.40 -41.68
CA PRO A 789 6.31 -20.56 -41.96
C PRO A 789 7.03 -21.83 -41.49
N VAL A 790 6.29 -22.78 -40.93
CA VAL A 790 6.78 -24.16 -40.76
C VAL A 790 7.05 -24.72 -42.16
N ASP A 791 8.01 -25.64 -42.32
CA ASP A 791 8.38 -26.17 -43.66
C ASP A 791 7.22 -26.90 -44.38
N SER A 792 6.16 -27.28 -43.64
CA SER A 792 4.95 -27.92 -44.18
C SER A 792 3.69 -27.64 -43.33
N PRO A 793 3.15 -26.41 -43.30
CA PRO A 793 1.96 -26.09 -42.52
C PRO A 793 0.68 -26.34 -43.34
N ASP A 794 -0.27 -27.07 -42.76
CA ASP A 794 -1.63 -27.25 -43.33
C ASP A 794 -2.53 -26.01 -43.11
N GLY A 795 -2.03 -24.96 -42.44
CA GLY A 795 -2.75 -23.71 -42.16
C GLY A 795 -2.00 -22.79 -41.17
N PRO A 796 -2.56 -21.62 -40.78
CA PRO A 796 -1.99 -20.79 -39.73
C PRO A 796 -2.15 -21.47 -38.36
N GLY A 797 -1.07 -21.58 -37.59
CA GLY A 797 -1.07 -22.14 -36.22
C GLY A 797 -1.77 -21.23 -35.21
N LEU A 798 -3.09 -21.09 -35.34
CA LEU A 798 -3.93 -20.34 -34.40
C LEU A 798 -4.32 -21.22 -33.20
N PRO A 799 -4.45 -20.65 -32.00
CA PRO A 799 -4.88 -21.41 -30.83
C PRO A 799 -6.33 -21.85 -30.97
N TRP A 800 -6.62 -23.07 -30.52
CA TRP A 800 -7.96 -23.46 -30.11
C TRP A 800 -8.23 -22.90 -28.71
N VAL A 801 -9.27 -22.08 -28.57
CA VAL A 801 -9.61 -21.40 -27.31
C VAL A 801 -10.80 -22.09 -26.66
N GLU A 802 -10.59 -22.64 -25.47
CA GLU A 802 -11.66 -23.12 -24.60
C GLU A 802 -11.96 -22.05 -23.56
N SER A 803 -13.22 -21.59 -23.51
CA SER A 803 -13.63 -20.46 -22.69
C SER A 803 -14.74 -20.85 -21.73
N GLN A 804 -14.64 -20.38 -20.49
CA GLN A 804 -15.69 -20.56 -19.49
C GLN A 804 -15.82 -19.31 -18.62
N ALA A 805 -17.06 -18.88 -18.38
CA ALA A 805 -17.38 -17.76 -17.51
C ALA A 805 -17.87 -18.25 -16.14
N TYR A 806 -17.54 -17.52 -15.09
CA TYR A 806 -18.00 -17.75 -13.72
C TYR A 806 -18.51 -16.45 -13.12
N VAL A 807 -19.54 -16.54 -12.28
CA VAL A 807 -20.08 -15.43 -11.50
C VAL A 807 -19.50 -15.47 -10.10
N VAL A 808 -19.06 -14.31 -9.61
CA VAL A 808 -18.45 -14.13 -8.28
C VAL A 808 -19.26 -13.10 -7.49
N SER A 809 -19.33 -13.27 -6.17
CA SER A 809 -20.15 -12.44 -5.29
C SER A 809 -19.61 -11.03 -5.04
N GLN A 810 -18.35 -10.77 -5.36
CA GLN A 810 -17.64 -9.53 -5.05
C GLN A 810 -16.65 -9.16 -6.18
N PRO A 811 -16.24 -7.89 -6.30
CA PRO A 811 -15.25 -7.46 -7.27
C PRO A 811 -13.91 -8.18 -7.04
N LEU A 812 -13.35 -8.75 -8.11
CA LEU A 812 -11.96 -9.17 -8.17
C LEU A 812 -11.19 -8.07 -8.89
N ASP A 813 -10.25 -7.43 -8.20
CA ASP A 813 -9.44 -6.34 -8.75
C ASP A 813 -7.94 -6.69 -8.70
N HIS A 814 -7.13 -6.03 -9.53
CA HIS A 814 -5.68 -6.21 -9.61
C HIS A 814 -5.25 -7.69 -9.69
N LEU A 815 -5.73 -8.40 -10.72
CA LEU A 815 -5.40 -9.80 -10.93
C LEU A 815 -3.89 -9.99 -11.16
N SER A 816 -3.30 -10.96 -10.46
CA SER A 816 -1.92 -11.41 -10.68
C SER A 816 -1.81 -12.93 -10.53
N VAL A 817 -0.67 -13.50 -10.89
CA VAL A 817 -0.46 -14.95 -10.84
C VAL A 817 0.78 -15.27 -10.00
N THR A 818 0.68 -16.33 -9.19
CA THR A 818 1.83 -16.84 -8.43
C THR A 818 2.95 -17.33 -9.34
N GLN A 819 4.19 -17.04 -8.97
CA GLN A 819 5.38 -17.44 -9.73
C GLN A 819 6.28 -18.36 -8.92
N THR A 820 6.67 -19.49 -9.49
CA THR A 820 7.66 -20.40 -8.91
C THR A 820 8.85 -20.57 -9.84
N ARG A 821 9.95 -21.12 -9.32
CA ARG A 821 11.24 -21.15 -10.02
C ARG A 821 11.20 -21.89 -11.35
N GLN A 822 10.44 -22.97 -11.45
CA GLN A 822 10.35 -23.87 -12.59
C GLN A 822 8.91 -24.00 -13.13
N GLY A 823 7.92 -23.40 -12.47
CA GLY A 823 6.52 -23.44 -12.90
C GLY A 823 5.88 -24.83 -12.78
N ILE A 824 6.38 -25.67 -11.85
CA ILE A 824 5.89 -27.01 -11.57
C ILE A 824 4.71 -26.96 -10.58
N ALA A 825 4.81 -26.10 -9.55
CA ALA A 825 3.71 -25.93 -8.60
C ALA A 825 2.45 -25.40 -9.30
N ASN A 826 1.29 -25.68 -8.69
CA ASN A 826 0.02 -25.16 -9.20
C ASN A 826 0.02 -23.63 -9.18
N ARG A 827 -0.66 -23.02 -10.15
CA ARG A 827 -0.77 -21.57 -10.22
C ARG A 827 -2.06 -21.10 -9.57
N TYR A 828 -1.98 -20.02 -8.80
CA TYR A 828 -3.13 -19.36 -8.22
C TYR A 828 -3.30 -18.00 -8.91
N VAL A 829 -4.55 -17.65 -9.21
CA VAL A 829 -4.94 -16.27 -9.57
C VAL A 829 -5.14 -15.52 -8.26
N LEU A 830 -4.27 -14.54 -8.01
CA LEU A 830 -4.39 -13.64 -6.87
C LEU A 830 -5.30 -12.47 -7.26
N ALA A 831 -6.19 -12.08 -6.36
CA ALA A 831 -7.10 -10.96 -6.58
C ALA A 831 -7.29 -10.16 -5.28
N TYR A 832 -7.37 -8.85 -5.41
CA TYR A 832 -7.80 -7.97 -4.33
C TYR A 832 -9.33 -7.88 -4.30
N LEU A 833 -9.89 -7.99 -3.09
CA LEU A 833 -11.31 -7.86 -2.80
C LEU A 833 -11.55 -6.51 -2.11
N PRO A 834 -11.86 -5.43 -2.85
CA PRO A 834 -11.94 -4.08 -2.28
C PRO A 834 -13.03 -3.93 -1.23
N GLU A 835 -14.16 -4.63 -1.37
CA GLU A 835 -15.27 -4.56 -0.41
C GLU A 835 -14.97 -5.31 0.90
N ALA A 836 -14.17 -6.38 0.84
CA ALA A 836 -13.77 -7.18 2.00
C ALA A 836 -12.41 -6.78 2.57
N HIS A 837 -11.69 -5.85 1.93
CA HIS A 837 -10.32 -5.45 2.26
C HIS A 837 -9.38 -6.65 2.43
N SER A 838 -9.44 -7.60 1.50
CA SER A 838 -8.70 -8.86 1.61
C SER A 838 -8.12 -9.30 0.27
N ILE A 839 -7.18 -10.24 0.33
CA ILE A 839 -6.53 -10.80 -0.86
C ILE A 839 -6.89 -12.28 -0.95
N ALA A 840 -7.47 -12.69 -2.07
CA ALA A 840 -7.85 -14.07 -2.33
C ALA A 840 -6.88 -14.73 -3.31
N GLY A 841 -6.59 -16.00 -3.08
CA GLY A 841 -5.85 -16.88 -3.99
C GLY A 841 -6.79 -17.94 -4.56
N LEU A 842 -7.22 -17.75 -5.81
CA LEU A 842 -8.09 -18.68 -6.51
C LEU A 842 -7.25 -19.73 -7.24
N GLY A 843 -7.35 -20.98 -6.79
CA GLY A 843 -6.64 -22.09 -7.40
C GLY A 843 -7.10 -22.35 -8.84
N ARG A 844 -6.16 -22.59 -9.75
CA ARG A 844 -6.43 -22.83 -11.17
C ARG A 844 -7.39 -24.01 -11.43
N GLN A 845 -7.45 -25.00 -10.53
CA GLN A 845 -8.38 -26.14 -10.65
C GLN A 845 -9.86 -25.72 -10.59
N ILE A 846 -10.17 -24.65 -9.85
CA ILE A 846 -11.53 -24.10 -9.77
C ILE A 846 -11.82 -23.25 -11.01
N LEU A 847 -10.83 -22.51 -11.49
CA LEU A 847 -10.87 -21.68 -12.69
C LEU A 847 -10.35 -22.46 -13.92
N ASP A 848 -11.00 -23.57 -14.28
CA ASP A 848 -10.65 -24.37 -15.47
C ASP A 848 -11.76 -24.32 -16.51
N ALA A 849 -11.41 -24.02 -17.77
CA ALA A 849 -12.40 -23.90 -18.84
C ALA A 849 -13.06 -25.24 -19.19
N ARG A 850 -12.42 -26.37 -18.83
CA ARG A 850 -12.83 -27.72 -19.21
C ARG A 850 -13.72 -28.42 -18.19
N ARG A 851 -14.18 -27.71 -17.16
CA ARG A 851 -15.06 -28.29 -16.13
C ARG A 851 -16.36 -28.80 -16.79
N PRO A 852 -16.76 -30.06 -16.57
CA PRO A 852 -17.93 -30.64 -17.25
C PRO A 852 -19.22 -29.86 -16.96
N VAL A 853 -19.89 -29.39 -18.02
CA VAL A 853 -21.17 -28.68 -17.94
C VAL A 853 -22.33 -29.67 -17.99
N GLY A 854 -23.28 -29.55 -17.06
CA GLY A 854 -24.53 -30.33 -17.06
C GLY A 854 -24.38 -31.81 -16.69
N ARG A 855 -23.19 -32.26 -16.28
CA ARG A 855 -22.93 -33.62 -15.80
C ARG A 855 -21.88 -33.65 -14.70
N ASP A 856 -21.83 -34.73 -13.93
CA ASP A 856 -20.75 -34.96 -12.97
C ASP A 856 -19.44 -35.34 -13.69
N SER A 857 -18.30 -35.00 -13.06
CA SER A 857 -17.01 -35.49 -13.51
C SER A 857 -16.88 -36.98 -13.27
N THR A 858 -16.35 -37.71 -14.25
CA THR A 858 -16.05 -39.13 -14.15
C THR A 858 -14.88 -39.36 -13.16
N PRO A 859 -14.74 -40.57 -12.58
CA PRO A 859 -13.60 -40.89 -11.72
C PRO A 859 -12.24 -40.65 -12.41
N ALA A 860 -12.15 -40.99 -13.70
CA ALA A 860 -10.93 -40.80 -14.47
C ALA A 860 -10.59 -39.30 -14.67
N GLU A 861 -11.59 -38.44 -14.94
CA GLU A 861 -11.39 -36.98 -15.03
C GLU A 861 -10.97 -36.38 -13.67
N LYS A 862 -11.53 -36.87 -12.57
CA LYS A 862 -11.16 -36.42 -11.22
C LYS A 862 -9.74 -36.83 -10.84
N GLU A 863 -9.38 -38.09 -11.08
CA GLU A 863 -8.08 -38.65 -10.66
C GLU A 863 -6.94 -38.20 -11.58
N ALA A 864 -7.14 -38.16 -12.90
CA ALA A 864 -6.09 -37.83 -13.86
C ALA A 864 -5.93 -36.32 -14.08
N GLU A 865 -7.03 -35.56 -14.08
CA GLU A 865 -7.03 -34.14 -14.46
C GLU A 865 -7.46 -33.19 -13.35
N GLY A 866 -7.98 -33.71 -12.23
CA GLY A 866 -8.49 -32.88 -11.13
C GLY A 866 -9.76 -32.10 -11.48
N LEU A 867 -10.48 -32.49 -12.55
CA LEU A 867 -11.64 -31.73 -13.02
C LEU A 867 -12.87 -31.99 -12.14
N VAL A 868 -13.47 -30.91 -11.64
CA VAL A 868 -14.74 -30.93 -10.91
C VAL A 868 -15.87 -30.42 -11.79
N GLN A 869 -17.11 -30.86 -11.51
CA GLN A 869 -18.30 -30.41 -12.23
C GLN A 869 -18.35 -28.89 -12.28
N TYR A 870 -18.73 -28.33 -13.42
CA TYR A 870 -18.89 -26.89 -13.57
C TYR A 870 -20.02 -26.37 -12.68
N SER A 871 -19.70 -25.36 -11.88
CA SER A 871 -20.67 -24.54 -11.14
C SER A 871 -20.49 -23.11 -11.60
N PRO A 872 -21.54 -22.46 -12.15
CA PRO A 872 -21.43 -21.09 -12.66
C PRO A 872 -21.13 -20.08 -11.55
N SER A 873 -21.59 -20.31 -10.33
CA SER A 873 -21.26 -19.47 -9.18
C SER A 873 -20.02 -20.00 -8.46
N ILE A 874 -19.05 -19.12 -8.25
CA ILE A 874 -17.89 -19.36 -7.37
C ILE A 874 -18.09 -18.53 -6.11
N GLU A 875 -18.20 -19.23 -4.98
CA GLU A 875 -18.12 -18.61 -3.66
C GLU A 875 -16.64 -18.52 -3.25
N ILE A 876 -16.24 -17.36 -2.72
CA ILE A 876 -14.88 -17.18 -2.20
C ILE A 876 -14.81 -17.87 -0.85
N ASP A 877 -14.16 -19.03 -0.80
CA ASP A 877 -13.91 -19.74 0.46
C ASP A 877 -13.00 -18.87 1.35
N PRO A 878 -13.38 -18.57 2.61
CA PRO A 878 -12.53 -17.83 3.54
C PRO A 878 -11.13 -18.42 3.71
N ARG A 879 -10.95 -19.73 3.47
CA ARG A 879 -9.63 -20.40 3.51
C ARG A 879 -8.74 -20.05 2.32
N SER A 880 -9.32 -19.57 1.22
CA SER A 880 -8.58 -19.07 0.06
C SER A 880 -8.10 -17.62 0.23
N VAL A 881 -8.55 -16.94 1.30
CA VAL A 881 -8.13 -15.58 1.62
C VAL A 881 -6.76 -15.61 2.31
N ILE A 882 -5.72 -15.29 1.54
CA ILE A 882 -4.32 -15.34 1.99
C ILE A 882 -3.99 -14.23 3.00
N SER A 883 -4.79 -13.17 3.02
CA SER A 883 -4.68 -12.11 4.03
C SER A 883 -5.46 -12.41 5.31
N HIS A 884 -6.05 -13.61 5.46
CA HIS A 884 -6.78 -14.10 6.64
C HIS A 884 -7.63 -13.03 7.35
N GLN A 885 -7.31 -12.67 8.61
CA GLN A 885 -8.05 -11.65 9.38
C GLN A 885 -7.51 -10.21 9.19
N ARG A 886 -6.50 -10.02 8.35
CA ARG A 886 -5.86 -8.71 8.13
C ARG A 886 -6.61 -7.96 7.05
N ASN A 887 -7.16 -6.81 7.43
CA ASN A 887 -7.82 -5.89 6.51
C ASN A 887 -6.74 -5.07 5.78
N VAL A 888 -6.47 -5.41 4.52
CA VAL A 888 -5.51 -4.72 3.65
C VAL A 888 -6.24 -3.66 2.85
N LEU A 889 -5.98 -2.38 3.13
CA LEU A 889 -6.68 -1.27 2.47
C LEU A 889 -5.98 -0.79 1.20
N GLY A 890 -6.79 -0.43 0.20
CA GLY A 890 -6.39 0.34 -0.98
C GLY A 890 -5.22 -0.26 -1.76
N VAL A 891 -5.24 -1.56 -2.04
CA VAL A 891 -4.22 -2.26 -2.83
C VAL A 891 -4.20 -1.70 -4.25
N LYS A 892 -3.02 -1.33 -4.74
CA LYS A 892 -2.79 -0.81 -6.10
C LYS A 892 -2.23 -1.87 -7.04
N ASN A 893 -1.46 -2.81 -6.53
CA ASN A 893 -0.98 -3.97 -7.28
C ASN A 893 -0.53 -5.09 -6.33
N ILE A 894 -0.47 -6.32 -6.87
CA ILE A 894 0.03 -7.51 -6.19
C ILE A 894 1.18 -8.07 -7.02
N LEU A 895 2.35 -8.27 -6.39
CA LEU A 895 3.54 -8.79 -7.05
C LEU A 895 3.91 -10.14 -6.44
N ALA A 896 4.01 -11.15 -7.29
CA ALA A 896 4.61 -12.43 -6.94
C ALA A 896 6.08 -12.47 -7.36
N THR A 897 6.91 -13.19 -6.60
CA THR A 897 8.29 -13.50 -7.02
C THR A 897 8.65 -14.93 -6.61
N PRO A 898 9.37 -15.67 -7.46
CA PRO A 898 9.86 -16.98 -7.11
C PRO A 898 10.94 -16.91 -6.02
N VAL A 899 11.08 -18.00 -5.29
CA VAL A 899 12.23 -18.25 -4.40
C VAL A 899 13.05 -19.44 -4.92
N ILE A 900 14.13 -19.80 -4.25
CA ILE A 900 15.00 -20.91 -4.72
C ILE A 900 14.26 -22.25 -4.68
N VAL A 901 13.33 -22.36 -3.73
CA VAL A 901 12.43 -23.48 -3.46
C VAL A 901 11.23 -23.41 -4.39
N GLU A 902 10.88 -24.53 -5.04
CA GLU A 902 9.85 -24.59 -6.08
C GLU A 902 8.44 -24.55 -5.50
N SER A 903 8.23 -25.10 -4.31
CA SER A 903 6.89 -25.16 -3.70
C SER A 903 6.32 -23.82 -3.26
N THR A 904 7.17 -22.79 -3.15
CA THR A 904 6.85 -21.54 -2.46
C THR A 904 7.01 -20.34 -3.39
N THR A 905 6.16 -19.32 -3.21
CA THR A 905 6.27 -18.00 -3.83
C THR A 905 6.19 -16.93 -2.74
N TRP A 906 6.90 -15.82 -2.94
CA TRP A 906 6.64 -14.61 -2.19
C TRP A 906 5.54 -13.79 -2.87
N ILE A 907 4.71 -13.14 -2.08
CA ILE A 907 3.67 -12.22 -2.52
C ILE A 907 3.80 -10.94 -1.73
N VAL A 908 3.75 -9.79 -2.40
CA VAL A 908 3.57 -8.48 -1.77
C VAL A 908 2.44 -7.73 -2.44
N ALA A 909 1.49 -7.27 -1.65
CA ALA A 909 0.47 -6.33 -2.05
C ALA A 909 0.82 -4.95 -1.48
N TYR A 910 0.75 -3.92 -2.30
CA TYR A 910 1.07 -2.56 -1.89
C TYR A 910 0.02 -1.57 -2.39
N GLY A 911 -0.14 -0.47 -1.66
CA GLY A 911 -1.05 0.61 -1.98
C GLY A 911 -1.16 1.56 -0.79
N VAL A 912 -2.33 1.66 -0.15
CA VAL A 912 -2.41 2.34 1.15
C VAL A 912 -1.69 1.53 2.22
N ASP A 913 -1.96 0.22 2.27
CA ASP A 913 -1.23 -0.72 3.11
C ASP A 913 -0.11 -1.42 2.34
N VAL A 914 0.81 -2.04 3.09
CA VAL A 914 1.78 -3.00 2.56
C VAL A 914 1.59 -4.33 3.29
N PHE A 915 1.27 -5.38 2.55
CA PHE A 915 1.10 -6.74 3.06
C PHE A 915 2.02 -7.67 2.29
N GLY A 916 2.78 -8.50 3.00
CA GLY A 916 3.64 -9.51 2.38
C GLY A 916 3.45 -10.87 3.04
N THR A 917 3.44 -11.93 2.24
CA THR A 917 3.32 -13.31 2.73
C THR A 917 3.98 -14.30 1.79
N ARG A 918 4.33 -15.47 2.32
CA ARG A 918 4.71 -16.65 1.53
C ARG A 918 3.48 -17.50 1.27
N LEU A 919 3.35 -17.99 0.04
CA LEU A 919 2.29 -18.92 -0.35
C LEU A 919 2.91 -20.18 -0.94
N ALA A 920 2.35 -21.34 -0.60
CA ALA A 920 2.72 -22.62 -1.19
C ALA A 920 1.51 -23.24 -1.94
N PRO A 921 1.32 -22.92 -3.23
CA PRO A 921 0.11 -23.30 -3.97
C PRO A 921 -0.19 -24.80 -4.04
N SER A 922 0.85 -25.64 -4.00
CA SER A 922 0.73 -27.11 -3.99
C SER A 922 1.09 -27.73 -2.64
N GLY A 923 1.19 -26.91 -1.58
CA GLY A 923 1.83 -27.31 -0.33
C GLY A 923 3.35 -27.43 -0.45
N MET A 924 4.04 -27.50 0.69
CA MET A 924 5.50 -27.57 0.77
C MET A 924 5.97 -29.02 0.52
N PHE A 925 6.43 -29.33 -0.69
CA PHE A 925 6.89 -30.67 -1.08
C PHE A 925 8.41 -30.85 -1.14
N ASP A 926 9.16 -29.75 -1.09
CA ASP A 926 10.63 -29.68 -1.19
C ASP A 926 11.29 -29.13 0.09
N ILE A 927 10.49 -28.79 1.10
CA ILE A 927 10.91 -28.45 2.46
C ILE A 927 10.23 -29.39 3.44
N LEU A 928 10.97 -29.82 4.45
CA LEU A 928 10.42 -30.58 5.56
C LEU A 928 9.62 -29.63 6.47
N GLY A 929 8.30 -29.81 6.55
CA GLY A 929 7.44 -28.97 7.37
C GLY A 929 7.76 -29.03 8.87
N ASP A 930 7.38 -27.98 9.60
CA ASP A 930 7.66 -27.85 11.03
C ASP A 930 6.97 -28.91 11.90
N GLY A 931 5.88 -29.49 11.40
CA GLY A 931 5.20 -30.63 12.02
C GLY A 931 5.97 -31.96 11.97
N PHE A 932 7.14 -32.03 11.32
CA PHE A 932 7.93 -33.25 11.25
C PHE A 932 8.55 -33.61 12.62
N ASN A 933 8.22 -34.80 13.13
CA ASN A 933 8.63 -35.25 14.46
C ASN A 933 10.10 -35.74 14.49
N LYS A 934 11.04 -34.79 14.42
CA LYS A 934 12.49 -35.04 14.54
C LYS A 934 12.87 -35.83 15.81
N PRO A 935 12.30 -35.55 17.01
CA PRO A 935 12.64 -36.30 18.21
C PRO A 935 12.33 -37.79 18.10
N THR A 936 11.19 -38.17 17.51
CA THR A 936 10.80 -39.57 17.33
C THR A 936 11.74 -40.29 16.35
N LEU A 937 12.13 -39.61 15.27
CA LEU A 937 13.12 -40.15 14.33
C LEU A 937 14.45 -40.45 15.05
N ILE A 938 14.98 -39.48 15.80
CA ILE A 938 16.24 -39.63 16.54
C ILE A 938 16.14 -40.75 17.57
N LEU A 939 15.06 -40.79 18.36
CA LEU A 939 14.85 -41.81 19.39
C LEU A 939 14.78 -43.21 18.78
N THR A 940 14.15 -43.36 17.61
CA THR A 940 14.08 -44.63 16.89
C THR A 940 15.48 -45.07 16.41
N VAL A 941 16.26 -44.17 15.83
CA VAL A 941 17.63 -44.46 15.37
C VAL A 941 18.53 -44.87 16.54
N VAL A 942 18.48 -44.14 17.66
CA VAL A 942 19.26 -44.46 18.87
C VAL A 942 18.81 -45.80 19.48
N SER A 943 17.51 -46.08 19.51
CA SER A 943 16.98 -47.35 20.03
C SER A 943 17.40 -48.54 19.18
N LEU A 944 17.35 -48.40 17.84
CA LEU A 944 17.83 -49.43 16.92
C LEU A 944 19.33 -49.66 17.07
N LEU A 945 20.13 -48.58 17.16
CA LEU A 945 21.58 -48.68 17.37
C LEU A 945 21.90 -49.38 18.69
N GLY A 946 21.24 -49.01 19.79
CA GLY A 946 21.38 -49.68 21.08
C GLY A 946 21.01 -51.16 21.01
N GLY A 947 19.91 -51.48 20.31
CA GLY A 947 19.48 -52.85 20.05
C GLY A 947 20.54 -53.67 19.29
N VAL A 948 21.13 -53.10 18.24
CA VAL A 948 22.21 -53.75 17.46
C VAL A 948 23.46 -53.95 18.30
N LEU A 949 23.88 -52.94 19.07
CA LEU A 949 25.06 -53.03 19.95
C LEU A 949 24.89 -54.10 21.04
N PHE A 950 23.66 -54.31 21.52
CA PHE A 950 23.37 -55.34 22.53
C PHE A 950 23.22 -56.75 21.92
N LEU A 951 22.51 -56.86 20.78
CA LEU A 951 22.24 -58.15 20.13
C LEU A 951 23.45 -58.71 19.39
N SER A 952 24.29 -57.86 18.78
CA SER A 952 25.48 -58.27 18.02
C SER A 952 26.42 -59.20 18.82
N PRO A 953 26.89 -58.84 20.04
CA PRO A 953 27.74 -59.73 20.82
C PRO A 953 26.99 -60.98 21.31
N MET A 954 25.69 -60.90 21.60
CA MET A 954 24.89 -62.08 21.99
C MET A 954 24.77 -63.09 20.85
N VAL A 955 24.49 -62.63 19.63
CA VAL A 955 24.40 -63.48 18.45
C VAL A 955 25.78 -64.06 18.10
N ARG A 956 26.84 -63.24 18.16
CA ARG A 956 28.21 -63.70 17.93
C ARG A 956 28.62 -64.78 18.92
N ARG A 957 28.32 -64.60 20.22
CA ARG A 957 28.55 -65.61 21.26
C ARG A 957 27.74 -66.88 20.99
N LYS A 958 26.46 -66.76 20.62
CA LYS A 958 25.59 -67.91 20.30
C LYS A 958 26.09 -68.69 19.09
N GLN A 959 26.55 -68.00 18.04
CA GLN A 959 27.12 -68.61 16.84
C GLN A 959 28.45 -69.31 17.15
N ILE A 960 29.34 -68.68 17.92
CA ILE A 960 30.60 -69.30 18.37
C ILE A 960 30.30 -70.56 19.16
N ASN A 961 29.44 -70.51 20.19
CA ASN A 961 29.10 -71.69 20.99
C ASN A 961 28.53 -72.84 20.12
N ARG A 962 27.64 -72.54 19.17
CA ARG A 962 27.08 -73.56 18.26
C ARG A 962 28.13 -74.18 17.34
N GLY A 963 29.17 -73.43 16.97
CA GLY A 963 30.29 -73.95 16.19
C GLY A 963 31.30 -74.76 17.01
N TRP A 964 31.25 -74.68 18.34
CA TRP A 964 32.08 -75.50 19.25
C TRP A 964 31.35 -76.76 19.74
N GLU A 965 30.04 -76.87 19.48
CA GLU A 965 29.23 -78.08 19.73
C GLU A 965 29.26 -79.09 18.56
N SER A 966 29.91 -78.75 17.43
CA SER A 966 30.26 -79.66 16.33
C SER A 966 31.71 -80.08 16.42
#